data_AF-A0A963WH61-F1
#
_entry.id   AF-A0A963WH61-F1
#
_cell.length_a   1.000
_cell.length_b   1.000
_cell.length_c   1.000
_cell.angle_alpha   90.00
_cell.angle_beta   90.00
_cell.angle_gamma   90.00
#
_symmetry.space_group_name_H-M   'P 1'
#
loop_
_entity.id
_entity.type
_entity.pdbx_description
1 polymer ?
#
loop_
_entity_poly.entity_id
_entity_poly.type
_entity_poly.pdbx_seq_one_letter_code
_entity_poly.pdbx_strand_id
1 'polypeptide(L)'
;MRRISLGLLAAAGAALLVAGCSKGGSPQPEEGVGADANWIAPHGGFDEAGYSRLEQITPDNAGKLGLAWYLDLPDEVTLEATPLAIDGTLYFSGGYAEVYAVDAVTGKQLWKFDPETWKRSPDKFTFGANRGVAYEDGRIFVAEMDGRVDALDAKTGELLWSADSIPADFPFSNSTGAPRVMNGKVIIGNGGADAGARGFVTAFDTKTGEMAWRFYTVPGSPEQNAGDPAMEAAAKTWSKDFWKTTGGGGTVWNGMTFDPEMNRIYIGVGNAGPYDPELRSPGGGDNLYTSGIVALDADTGEYIWHYQQNPRDSWDYKAAPNMVVATLNIDGQPRKVLMHAPTNGFFYVLDRETGKLLNTPGKTTFINWAKGIDKETGRPIENENIRYETGETKIWPGTIGGHDWQAMSYNPRLGLAYISIHQVGALFSRDLADLTDDAVNIMGLVVKPIVEQPGDGKGYLVAWDPVKQKEVWKVTHDEVWNGGTLATAGGLVFQGTAEGYFDAYRASNGERLWRFNAGLGIIAAPMSYSVNGKQYVSILVGWGGTSAAMSEVLDVGWKYGAQPRRLLTFALDGDAKLPASPPRDMKVHALDDEELVLDETDVAVGRGLSVICMSCHGAGFRGAGAPGPDLRESAIALRLDTFSQLVKEGRMVNGMPSYAWLSDEQIRQLHAYLRARAREALGKREPYDPAIAKQQAKEGGPSGSL
;
A
#
# COMPACT_ATOMS: atom_id res chain seq x y z
N MET A 1 -21.96 -85.84 29.92
CA MET A 1 -22.59 -85.70 28.59
C MET A 1 -23.04 -84.26 28.40
N ARG A 2 -22.55 -83.60 27.32
CA ARG A 2 -23.07 -82.37 26.66
C ARG A 2 -23.08 -81.05 27.46
N ARG A 3 -22.81 -79.87 26.90
CA ARG A 3 -21.99 -79.38 25.76
C ARG A 3 -22.06 -77.84 25.83
N ILE A 4 -20.99 -77.21 25.37
CA ILE A 4 -20.75 -75.78 25.07
C ILE A 4 -21.81 -75.20 24.10
N SER A 5 -22.14 -73.88 24.15
CA SER A 5 -21.93 -72.87 23.05
C SER A 5 -22.75 -71.56 23.13
N LEU A 6 -21.99 -70.45 22.99
CA LEU A 6 -22.12 -69.20 22.19
C LEU A 6 -23.46 -68.50 21.91
N GLY A 7 -23.41 -67.15 22.00
CA GLY A 7 -24.23 -66.23 21.18
C GLY A 7 -24.04 -64.74 21.53
N LEU A 8 -23.14 -64.05 20.83
CA LEU A 8 -22.97 -62.58 20.79
C LEU A 8 -24.25 -61.85 20.31
N LEU A 9 -24.49 -60.62 20.81
CA LEU A 9 -24.73 -59.44 19.96
C LEU A 9 -24.75 -58.15 20.81
N ALA A 10 -23.70 -57.35 20.65
CA ALA A 10 -23.61 -55.97 21.12
C ALA A 10 -24.22 -55.04 20.07
N ALA A 11 -25.17 -54.20 20.46
CA ALA A 11 -25.71 -53.14 19.62
C ALA A 11 -24.93 -51.84 19.90
N ALA A 12 -24.02 -51.49 19.00
CA ALA A 12 -23.41 -50.16 18.94
C ALA A 12 -24.33 -49.24 18.13
N GLY A 13 -24.85 -48.19 18.78
CA GLY A 13 -25.56 -47.11 18.11
C GLY A 13 -24.56 -46.22 17.36
N ALA A 14 -24.64 -46.21 16.03
CA ALA A 14 -23.91 -45.30 15.19
C ALA A 14 -24.59 -43.91 15.23
N ALA A 15 -23.92 -42.92 15.83
CA ALA A 15 -24.23 -41.52 15.59
C ALA A 15 -23.71 -41.15 14.19
N LEU A 16 -24.61 -40.89 13.25
CA LEU A 16 -24.27 -40.29 11.97
C LEU A 16 -23.82 -38.83 12.19
N LEU A 17 -22.51 -38.60 12.05
CA LEU A 17 -21.96 -37.28 11.78
C LEU A 17 -22.40 -36.85 10.38
N VAL A 18 -23.33 -35.88 10.33
CA VAL A 18 -23.60 -35.12 9.12
C VAL A 18 -22.40 -34.18 8.92
N ALA A 19 -21.37 -34.68 8.22
CA ALA A 19 -20.32 -33.85 7.66
C ALA A 19 -20.93 -33.04 6.51
N GLY A 20 -21.56 -31.91 6.84
CA GLY A 20 -21.89 -30.91 5.84
C GLY A 20 -20.59 -30.47 5.18
N CYS A 21 -20.50 -30.57 3.85
CA CYS A 21 -19.40 -30.04 3.07
C CYS A 21 -19.33 -28.52 3.24
N SER A 22 -18.68 -28.04 4.31
CA SER A 22 -18.35 -26.62 4.46
C SER A 22 -17.32 -26.28 3.40
N LYS A 23 -17.65 -25.35 2.50
CA LYS A 23 -16.76 -24.83 1.44
C LYS A 23 -15.58 -23.99 1.98
N GLY A 24 -15.13 -24.21 3.21
CA GLY A 24 -14.01 -23.49 3.85
C GLY A 24 -12.66 -24.22 3.71
N GLY A 25 -11.58 -23.54 4.10
CA GLY A 25 -10.28 -24.18 4.35
C GLY A 25 -10.35 -25.13 5.56
N SER A 26 -9.27 -25.86 5.80
CA SER A 26 -9.18 -26.67 7.03
C SER A 26 -8.91 -25.74 8.21
N PRO A 27 -9.63 -25.86 9.35
CA PRO A 27 -9.35 -25.07 10.55
C PRO A 27 -7.89 -25.21 10.99
N GLN A 28 -7.33 -24.11 11.49
CA GLN A 28 -5.95 -23.97 11.92
C GLN A 28 -5.88 -23.51 13.38
N PRO A 29 -4.75 -23.70 14.08
CA PRO A 29 -4.59 -23.18 15.43
C PRO A 29 -4.79 -21.66 15.49
N GLU A 30 -5.67 -21.21 16.38
CA GLU A 30 -6.00 -19.78 16.61
C GLU A 30 -5.08 -19.12 17.66
N GLU A 31 -4.33 -19.92 18.41
CA GLU A 31 -3.45 -19.44 19.48
C GLU A 31 -2.42 -18.44 18.94
N GLY A 32 -2.34 -17.27 19.57
CA GLY A 32 -1.42 -16.19 19.20
C GLY A 32 -1.80 -15.42 17.93
N VAL A 33 -2.96 -15.69 17.31
CA VAL A 33 -3.43 -14.99 16.09
C VAL A 33 -4.59 -14.04 16.40
N GLY A 34 -4.46 -12.78 16.00
CA GLY A 34 -5.49 -11.75 16.06
C GLY A 34 -5.70 -11.08 17.42
N ALA A 35 -6.53 -10.04 17.38
CA ALA A 35 -6.83 -9.13 18.48
C ALA A 35 -8.06 -9.58 19.29
N ASP A 36 -8.03 -9.34 20.60
CA ASP A 36 -9.16 -9.54 21.52
C ASP A 36 -10.05 -8.28 21.56
N ALA A 37 -10.22 -7.67 22.73
CA ALA A 37 -11.03 -6.47 22.94
C ALA A 37 -10.36 -5.19 22.43
N ASN A 38 -9.04 -5.08 22.62
CA ASN A 38 -8.22 -3.96 22.15
C ASN A 38 -7.55 -4.34 20.81
N TRP A 39 -7.26 -3.32 20.01
CA TRP A 39 -6.54 -3.42 18.73
C TRP A 39 -5.26 -2.59 18.86
N ILE A 40 -4.18 -3.22 19.30
CA ILE A 40 -3.02 -2.52 19.88
C ILE A 40 -1.90 -2.22 18.89
N ALA A 41 -1.92 -2.87 17.72
CA ALA A 41 -0.92 -2.73 16.68
C ALA A 41 -1.61 -2.60 15.32
N PRO A 42 -0.90 -2.13 14.27
CA PRO A 42 -1.38 -2.21 12.91
C PRO A 42 -1.91 -3.62 12.61
N HIS A 43 -3.13 -3.70 12.08
CA HIS A 43 -3.82 -4.96 11.77
C HIS A 43 -4.09 -5.90 12.97
N GLY A 44 -4.13 -5.37 14.19
CA GLY A 44 -4.74 -5.99 15.37
C GLY A 44 -3.75 -6.33 16.47
N GLY A 45 -2.68 -7.01 16.08
CA GLY A 45 -1.63 -7.49 16.97
C GLY A 45 -0.30 -7.61 16.22
N PHE A 46 0.73 -8.07 16.91
CA PHE A 46 2.07 -8.24 16.33
C PHE A 46 2.10 -9.24 15.17
N ASP A 47 1.13 -10.15 15.13
CA ASP A 47 0.95 -11.14 14.09
C ASP A 47 0.43 -10.59 12.76
N GLU A 48 -0.05 -9.33 12.75
CA GLU A 48 -0.55 -8.60 11.57
C GLU A 48 -1.71 -9.31 10.83
N ALA A 49 -2.43 -10.24 11.48
CA ALA A 49 -3.43 -11.08 10.83
C ALA A 49 -4.72 -10.36 10.41
N GLY A 50 -4.95 -9.10 10.80
CA GLY A 50 -6.21 -8.41 10.50
C GLY A 50 -7.43 -9.19 11.00
N TYR A 51 -7.29 -9.90 12.13
CA TYR A 51 -8.28 -10.82 12.68
C TYR A 51 -8.74 -10.37 14.05
N SER A 52 -10.05 -10.24 14.26
CA SER A 52 -10.64 -10.01 15.58
C SER A 52 -11.25 -11.29 16.12
N ARG A 53 -10.91 -11.65 17.35
CA ARG A 53 -11.52 -12.79 18.09
C ARG A 53 -12.92 -12.49 18.61
N LEU A 54 -13.46 -11.31 18.33
CA LEU A 54 -14.81 -10.92 18.73
C LEU A 54 -15.88 -11.60 17.85
N GLU A 55 -16.96 -12.03 18.50
CA GLU A 55 -18.01 -12.88 17.92
C GLU A 55 -19.43 -12.32 18.12
N GLN A 56 -19.57 -11.08 18.61
CA GLN A 56 -20.89 -10.49 18.83
C GLN A 56 -21.59 -10.21 17.49
N ILE A 57 -20.83 -9.81 16.48
CA ILE A 57 -21.29 -9.61 15.11
C ILE A 57 -21.00 -10.89 14.30
N THR A 58 -22.06 -11.49 13.75
CA THR A 58 -22.03 -12.76 13.03
C THR A 58 -22.86 -12.68 11.74
N PRO A 59 -22.76 -13.65 10.83
CA PRO A 59 -23.63 -13.71 9.66
C PRO A 59 -25.13 -13.65 9.95
N ASP A 60 -25.57 -14.16 11.10
CA ASP A 60 -27.00 -14.22 11.45
C ASP A 60 -27.57 -12.87 11.89
N ASN A 61 -26.71 -11.94 12.32
CA ASN A 61 -27.11 -10.62 12.78
C ASN A 61 -26.45 -9.45 12.02
N ALA A 62 -25.59 -9.72 11.03
CA ALA A 62 -24.91 -8.70 10.23
C ALA A 62 -25.89 -7.72 9.55
N GLY A 63 -27.09 -8.16 9.20
CA GLY A 63 -28.15 -7.28 8.67
C GLY A 63 -28.64 -6.19 9.64
N LYS A 64 -28.27 -6.28 10.93
CA LYS A 64 -28.55 -5.26 11.96
C LYS A 64 -27.38 -4.31 12.21
N LEU A 65 -26.29 -4.41 11.46
CA LEU A 65 -25.24 -3.39 11.53
C LEU A 65 -25.81 -2.05 11.11
N GLY A 66 -25.48 -1.02 11.88
CA GLY A 66 -25.71 0.36 11.52
C GLY A 66 -24.64 1.27 12.07
N LEU A 67 -24.65 2.51 11.60
CA LEU A 67 -23.69 3.53 12.03
C LEU A 67 -23.97 3.84 13.51
N ALA A 68 -22.97 3.66 14.36
CA ALA A 68 -23.04 4.05 15.77
C ALA A 68 -22.73 5.55 15.91
N TRP A 69 -21.68 6.00 15.25
CA TRP A 69 -21.27 7.40 15.19
C TRP A 69 -20.30 7.62 14.01
N TYR A 70 -20.05 8.88 13.67
CA TYR A 70 -19.03 9.27 12.70
C TYR A 70 -18.31 10.54 13.18
N LEU A 71 -17.09 10.75 12.68
CA LEU A 71 -16.32 11.99 12.85
C LEU A 71 -15.93 12.51 11.46
N ASP A 72 -16.32 13.75 11.15
CA ASP A 72 -15.83 14.45 9.97
C ASP A 72 -14.39 14.91 10.22
N LEU A 73 -13.53 14.74 9.22
CA LEU A 73 -12.13 15.09 9.25
C LEU A 73 -11.89 16.16 8.17
N PRO A 74 -12.14 17.45 8.46
CA PRO A 74 -11.87 18.52 7.51
C PRO A 74 -10.36 18.60 7.21
N ASP A 75 -10.02 19.15 6.05
CA ASP A 75 -8.65 19.35 5.56
C ASP A 75 -7.86 18.07 5.23
N GLU A 76 -8.39 16.91 5.61
CA GLU A 76 -7.86 15.61 5.21
C GLU A 76 -7.98 15.34 3.71
N VAL A 77 -6.92 14.77 3.15
CA VAL A 77 -6.82 14.51 1.71
C VAL A 77 -6.98 13.02 1.38
N THR A 78 -6.12 12.18 1.94
CA THR A 78 -6.10 10.72 1.73
C THR A 78 -5.97 10.03 3.08
N LEU A 79 -6.68 8.91 3.28
CA LEU A 79 -6.66 8.19 4.55
C LEU A 79 -6.30 6.72 4.33
N GLU A 80 -5.08 6.34 4.71
CA GLU A 80 -4.56 4.98 4.57
C GLU A 80 -4.44 4.24 5.92
N ALA A 81 -4.64 4.95 7.04
CA ALA A 81 -4.36 4.39 8.35
C ALA A 81 -5.37 3.34 8.82
N THR A 82 -4.86 2.35 9.56
CA THR A 82 -5.70 1.48 10.39
C THR A 82 -5.72 2.03 11.81
N PRO A 83 -6.89 2.42 12.37
CA PRO A 83 -6.96 2.88 13.75
C PRO A 83 -6.52 1.82 14.76
N LEU A 84 -5.86 2.26 15.82
CA LEU A 84 -5.68 1.48 17.05
C LEU A 84 -6.86 1.73 17.98
N ALA A 85 -7.23 0.75 18.79
CA ALA A 85 -8.23 0.88 19.85
C ALA A 85 -7.64 0.37 21.16
N ILE A 86 -7.37 1.31 22.08
CA ILE A 86 -6.70 1.03 23.35
C ILE A 86 -7.53 1.65 24.47
N ASP A 87 -8.09 0.78 25.30
CA ASP A 87 -8.79 1.15 26.54
C ASP A 87 -9.88 2.22 26.33
N GLY A 88 -10.65 2.07 25.25
CA GLY A 88 -11.77 2.97 24.92
C GLY A 88 -11.37 4.23 24.15
N THR A 89 -10.10 4.37 23.74
CA THR A 89 -9.64 5.46 22.87
C THR A 89 -9.18 4.89 21.52
N LEU A 90 -9.57 5.56 20.44
CA LEU A 90 -9.06 5.31 19.10
C LEU A 90 -7.91 6.25 18.80
N TYR A 91 -6.82 5.71 18.24
CA TYR A 91 -5.69 6.50 17.76
C TYR A 91 -5.43 6.19 16.29
N PHE A 92 -5.30 7.21 15.46
CA PHE A 92 -4.96 7.04 14.05
C PHE A 92 -4.24 8.26 13.53
N SER A 93 -3.47 8.08 12.45
CA SER A 93 -2.97 9.21 11.68
C SER A 93 -3.90 9.55 10.52
N GLY A 94 -3.95 10.83 10.20
CA GLY A 94 -4.48 11.35 8.96
C GLY A 94 -3.37 11.68 7.97
N GLY A 95 -3.67 12.60 7.08
CA GLY A 95 -2.77 13.13 6.09
C GLY A 95 -1.58 13.83 6.72
N TYR A 96 -0.41 13.73 6.10
CA TYR A 96 0.82 14.39 6.55
C TYR A 96 1.20 14.07 8.01
N ALA A 97 0.83 12.88 8.49
CA ALA A 97 1.11 12.40 9.83
C ALA A 97 0.45 13.22 10.96
N GLU A 98 -0.63 13.97 10.68
CA GLU A 98 -1.50 14.45 11.75
C GLU A 98 -2.03 13.27 12.57
N VAL A 99 -2.08 13.38 13.90
CA VAL A 99 -2.54 12.30 14.78
C VAL A 99 -3.79 12.70 15.52
N TYR A 100 -4.77 11.81 15.54
CA TYR A 100 -6.06 12.00 16.19
C TYR A 100 -6.23 11.00 17.32
N ALA A 101 -6.69 11.47 18.47
CA ALA A 101 -7.28 10.62 19.51
C ALA A 101 -8.78 10.88 19.61
N VAL A 102 -9.57 9.81 19.62
CA VAL A 102 -11.03 9.87 19.58
C VAL A 102 -11.61 8.92 20.62
N ASP A 103 -12.59 9.37 21.39
CA ASP A 103 -13.34 8.49 22.27
C ASP A 103 -14.10 7.43 21.45
N ALA A 104 -13.82 6.15 21.71
CA ALA A 104 -14.28 5.05 20.86
C ALA A 104 -15.79 4.80 20.94
N VAL A 105 -16.47 5.34 21.96
CA VAL A 105 -17.91 5.14 22.16
C VAL A 105 -18.73 6.30 21.59
N THR A 106 -18.23 7.52 21.74
CA THR A 106 -18.95 8.76 21.41
C THR A 106 -18.51 9.39 20.10
N GLY A 107 -17.32 9.03 19.58
CA GLY A 107 -16.73 9.66 18.40
C GLY A 107 -16.18 11.07 18.66
N LYS A 108 -16.10 11.49 19.92
CA LYS A 108 -15.58 12.81 20.29
C LYS A 108 -14.06 12.83 20.14
N GLN A 109 -13.54 13.77 19.34
CA GLN A 109 -12.11 14.06 19.31
C GLN A 109 -11.64 14.54 20.69
N LEU A 110 -10.64 13.86 21.23
CA LEU A 110 -10.01 14.16 22.52
C LEU A 110 -8.87 15.17 22.33
N TRP A 111 -7.99 14.90 21.36
CA TRP A 111 -6.90 15.77 20.95
C TRP A 111 -6.53 15.51 19.49
N LYS A 112 -5.83 16.48 18.88
CA LYS A 112 -5.21 16.38 17.56
C LYS A 112 -3.78 16.95 17.66
N PHE A 113 -2.84 16.28 17.01
CA PHE A 113 -1.46 16.73 16.83
C PHE A 113 -1.19 16.98 15.34
N ASP A 114 -0.59 18.12 15.02
CA ASP A 114 -0.08 18.44 13.68
C ASP A 114 1.44 18.57 13.78
N PRO A 115 2.22 17.73 13.10
CA PRO A 115 3.68 17.81 13.13
C PRO A 115 4.25 19.03 12.39
N GLU A 116 3.43 19.76 11.64
CA GLU A 116 3.80 20.92 10.82
C GLU A 116 4.94 20.60 9.83
N THR A 117 4.92 19.40 9.22
CA THR A 117 5.94 18.90 8.26
C THR A 117 6.27 19.92 7.17
N TRP A 118 5.27 20.68 6.72
CA TRP A 118 5.40 21.73 5.71
C TRP A 118 6.31 22.90 6.13
N LYS A 119 6.46 23.17 7.43
CA LYS A 119 7.40 24.19 7.95
C LYS A 119 8.83 23.70 7.94
N ARG A 120 9.03 22.42 8.26
CA ARG A 120 10.37 21.83 8.39
C ARG A 120 10.97 21.50 7.03
N SER A 121 10.20 20.82 6.17
CA SER A 121 10.67 20.31 4.88
C SER A 121 9.64 20.56 3.77
N PRO A 122 9.46 21.83 3.34
CA PRO A 122 8.46 22.17 2.32
C PRO A 122 8.68 21.40 1.00
N ASP A 123 9.93 21.14 0.62
CA ASP A 123 10.27 20.41 -0.60
C ASP A 123 9.91 18.91 -0.54
N LYS A 124 9.74 18.36 0.67
CA LYS A 124 9.31 16.97 0.88
C LYS A 124 7.80 16.84 1.06
N PHE A 125 7.05 17.95 1.07
CA PHE A 125 5.60 17.97 1.24
C PHE A 125 4.86 17.61 -0.06
N THR A 126 5.10 16.42 -0.59
CA THR A 126 4.64 16.03 -1.95
C THR A 126 3.44 15.07 -1.95
N PHE A 127 3.19 14.36 -0.85
CA PHE A 127 2.07 13.42 -0.70
C PHE A 127 1.53 13.37 0.73
N GLY A 128 0.21 13.42 0.90
CA GLY A 128 -0.40 13.33 2.24
C GLY A 128 -0.42 11.94 2.88
N ALA A 129 0.09 10.88 2.26
CA ALA A 129 -0.17 9.52 2.73
C ALA A 129 0.52 9.17 4.08
N ASN A 130 -0.24 8.57 5.01
CA ASN A 130 0.27 7.96 6.23
C ASN A 130 -0.56 6.74 6.64
N ARG A 131 0.08 5.64 7.06
CA ARG A 131 -0.59 4.34 7.31
C ARG A 131 -0.91 4.02 8.75
N GLY A 132 -0.61 4.92 9.68
CA GLY A 132 -1.04 4.77 11.07
C GLY A 132 0.04 5.09 12.08
N VAL A 133 -0.31 4.79 13.32
CA VAL A 133 0.52 5.01 14.49
C VAL A 133 0.85 3.69 15.17
N ALA A 134 1.82 3.71 16.08
CA ALA A 134 2.11 2.62 16.99
C ALA A 134 1.87 3.04 18.45
N TYR A 135 1.78 2.07 19.35
CA TYR A 135 1.58 2.32 20.77
C TYR A 135 2.46 1.44 21.65
N GLU A 136 3.03 2.02 22.72
CA GLU A 136 3.62 1.30 23.85
C GLU A 136 3.66 2.20 25.09
N ASP A 137 3.35 1.65 26.26
CA ASP A 137 3.53 2.29 27.56
C ASP A 137 3.03 3.75 27.65
N GLY A 138 1.82 4.00 27.14
CA GLY A 138 1.19 5.32 27.18
C GLY A 138 1.72 6.32 26.14
N ARG A 139 2.46 5.85 25.13
CA ARG A 139 3.01 6.68 24.04
C ARG A 139 2.42 6.27 22.70
N ILE A 140 2.15 7.26 21.87
CA ILE A 140 1.78 7.10 20.46
C ILE A 140 2.98 7.49 19.60
N PHE A 141 3.33 6.67 18.62
CA PHE A 141 4.44 6.94 17.70
C PHE A 141 3.92 7.13 16.29
N VAL A 142 4.39 8.16 15.61
CA VAL A 142 4.06 8.45 14.20
C VAL A 142 5.33 8.77 13.43
N ALA A 143 5.39 8.32 12.18
CA ALA A 143 6.47 8.66 11.26
C ALA A 143 5.98 9.65 10.21
N GLU A 144 6.83 10.62 9.88
CA GLU A 144 6.50 11.71 8.97
C GLU A 144 7.22 11.56 7.63
N MET A 145 6.63 12.15 6.58
CA MET A 145 7.20 12.12 5.24
C MET A 145 8.58 12.80 5.15
N ASP A 146 8.88 13.75 6.03
CA ASP A 146 10.19 14.40 6.10
C ASP A 146 11.28 13.54 6.76
N GLY A 147 10.90 12.41 7.38
CA GLY A 147 11.79 11.47 8.03
C GLY A 147 11.80 11.54 9.55
N ARG A 148 10.98 12.40 10.18
CA ARG A 148 10.79 12.35 11.63
C ARG A 148 10.09 11.08 12.11
N VAL A 149 10.42 10.68 13.32
CA VAL A 149 9.59 9.85 14.19
C VAL A 149 9.31 10.67 15.43
N ASP A 150 8.04 10.85 15.73
CA ASP A 150 7.58 11.60 16.89
C ASP A 150 6.92 10.65 17.89
N ALA A 151 7.22 10.83 19.17
CA ALA A 151 6.52 10.19 20.26
C ALA A 151 5.64 11.19 20.99
N LEU A 152 4.37 10.86 21.15
CA LEU A 152 3.35 11.67 21.78
C LEU A 152 2.86 11.00 23.06
N ASP A 153 2.55 11.77 24.08
CA ASP A 153 1.79 11.27 25.23
C ASP A 153 0.38 10.89 24.78
N ALA A 154 -0.04 9.64 25.01
CA ALA A 154 -1.30 9.12 24.48
C ALA A 154 -2.53 9.86 25.05
N LYS A 155 -2.44 10.43 26.26
CA LYS A 155 -3.58 11.10 26.91
C LYS A 155 -3.76 12.54 26.44
N THR A 156 -2.65 13.22 26.16
CA THR A 156 -2.63 14.68 25.93
C THR A 156 -2.31 15.05 24.49
N GLY A 157 -1.64 14.18 23.75
CA GLY A 157 -1.09 14.49 22.43
C GLY A 157 0.18 15.35 22.48
N GLU A 158 0.74 15.62 23.67
CA GLU A 158 1.97 16.40 23.82
C GLU A 158 3.17 15.64 23.24
N LEU A 159 3.99 16.35 22.45
CA LEU A 159 5.24 15.83 21.92
C LEU A 159 6.24 15.56 23.06
N LEU A 160 6.66 14.31 23.20
CA LEU A 160 7.62 13.86 24.19
C LEU A 160 9.06 13.92 23.64
N TRP A 161 9.25 13.43 22.42
CA TRP A 161 10.51 13.52 21.69
C TRP A 161 10.27 13.42 20.18
N SER A 162 11.23 13.90 19.40
CA SER A 162 11.28 13.80 17.94
C SER A 162 12.68 13.36 17.52
N ALA A 163 12.79 12.40 16.59
CA ALA A 163 14.06 11.87 16.09
C ALA A 163 14.07 11.76 14.56
N ASP A 164 15.24 11.94 13.95
CA ASP A 164 15.41 11.81 12.50
C ASP A 164 15.73 10.37 12.09
N SER A 165 14.75 9.71 11.45
CA SER A 165 14.93 8.37 10.87
C SER A 165 15.63 8.38 9.53
N ILE A 166 15.53 9.46 8.76
CA ILE A 166 16.20 9.57 7.47
C ILE A 166 17.53 10.31 7.65
N PRO A 167 18.69 9.69 7.32
CA PRO A 167 19.96 10.40 7.31
C PRO A 167 19.95 11.59 6.34
N ALA A 168 20.64 12.67 6.72
CA ALA A 168 20.58 13.95 6.00
C ALA A 168 21.09 13.87 4.54
N ASP A 169 21.97 12.92 4.23
CA ASP A 169 22.52 12.67 2.90
C ASP A 169 21.62 11.76 2.02
N PHE A 170 20.39 11.48 2.45
CA PHE A 170 19.40 10.67 1.72
C PHE A 170 18.24 11.55 1.21
N PRO A 171 18.46 12.44 0.22
CA PRO A 171 17.49 13.45 -0.19
C PRO A 171 16.22 12.86 -0.80
N PHE A 172 16.31 11.67 -1.42
CA PHE A 172 15.19 10.99 -2.08
C PHE A 172 14.37 10.08 -1.14
N SER A 173 14.75 9.96 0.12
CA SER A 173 14.01 9.15 1.10
C SER A 173 12.88 9.94 1.77
N ASN A 174 11.78 9.24 2.04
CA ASN A 174 10.61 9.70 2.81
C ASN A 174 10.06 8.57 3.71
N SER A 175 9.06 8.83 4.54
CA SER A 175 8.35 7.80 5.31
C SER A 175 6.82 7.94 5.22
N THR A 176 6.12 6.82 5.04
CA THR A 176 4.64 6.78 4.93
C THR A 176 4.01 5.64 5.73
N GLY A 177 4.79 4.60 6.09
CA GLY A 177 4.31 3.44 6.82
C GLY A 177 4.03 3.73 8.30
N ALA A 178 3.20 2.88 8.92
CA ALA A 178 3.03 2.88 10.36
C ALA A 178 4.29 2.31 11.05
N PRO A 179 4.82 2.97 12.09
CA PRO A 179 5.86 2.36 12.91
C PRO A 179 5.36 1.08 13.56
N ARG A 180 6.28 0.16 13.92
CA ARG A 180 5.99 -0.98 14.81
C ARG A 180 6.74 -0.77 16.10
N VAL A 181 6.18 -1.24 17.23
CA VAL A 181 6.86 -1.16 18.53
C VAL A 181 7.03 -2.55 19.11
N MET A 182 8.20 -2.81 19.68
CA MET A 182 8.53 -4.06 20.34
C MET A 182 9.72 -3.86 21.28
N ASN A 183 9.70 -4.51 22.44
CA ASN A 183 10.78 -4.50 23.44
C ASN A 183 11.38 -3.10 23.71
N GLY A 184 10.54 -2.08 23.88
CA GLY A 184 11.03 -0.73 24.14
C GLY A 184 11.65 -0.05 22.91
N LYS A 185 11.41 -0.55 21.69
CA LYS A 185 11.94 -0.02 20.44
C LYS A 185 10.82 0.30 19.46
N VAL A 186 10.81 1.51 18.93
CA VAL A 186 9.98 1.91 17.79
C VAL A 186 10.78 1.77 16.51
N ILE A 187 10.25 1.02 15.56
CA ILE A 187 10.91 0.67 14.30
C ILE A 187 10.16 1.28 13.13
N ILE A 188 10.92 1.94 12.24
CA ILE A 188 10.41 2.53 11.01
C ILE A 188 11.42 2.37 9.87
N GLY A 189 10.92 2.21 8.64
CA GLY A 189 11.75 2.27 7.43
C GLY A 189 11.51 3.53 6.60
N ASN A 190 11.97 3.49 5.36
CA ASN A 190 11.82 4.57 4.40
C ASN A 190 11.12 4.11 3.12
N GLY A 191 10.66 5.06 2.31
CA GLY A 191 10.26 4.96 0.90
C GLY A 191 11.20 5.77 -0.01
N GLY A 192 10.89 5.80 -1.31
CA GLY A 192 11.64 6.58 -2.30
C GLY A 192 12.46 5.79 -3.33
N ALA A 193 12.24 4.47 -3.46
CA ALA A 193 12.96 3.63 -4.44
C ALA A 193 12.83 4.16 -5.88
N ASP A 194 11.67 4.70 -6.24
CA ASP A 194 11.38 5.26 -7.57
C ASP A 194 12.09 6.59 -7.85
N ALA A 195 12.69 7.18 -6.82
CA ALA A 195 13.54 8.37 -6.87
C ALA A 195 15.01 8.05 -6.58
N GLY A 196 15.39 6.77 -6.45
CA GLY A 196 16.77 6.35 -6.23
C GLY A 196 17.22 6.37 -4.77
N ALA A 197 16.28 6.23 -3.83
CA ALA A 197 16.62 6.05 -2.43
C ALA A 197 17.31 4.69 -2.17
N ARG A 198 18.17 4.66 -1.15
CA ARG A 198 18.70 3.42 -0.57
C ARG A 198 17.85 3.00 0.61
N GLY A 199 17.41 1.75 0.63
CA GLY A 199 16.53 1.22 1.65
C GLY A 199 17.21 0.90 2.99
N PHE A 200 16.47 1.14 4.07
CA PHE A 200 16.87 0.77 5.43
C PHE A 200 15.65 0.66 6.36
N VAL A 201 15.89 0.14 7.55
CA VAL A 201 14.99 0.20 8.71
C VAL A 201 15.79 0.63 9.94
N THR A 202 15.21 1.47 10.79
CA THR A 202 15.85 2.03 11.99
C THR A 202 14.97 1.77 13.22
N ALA A 203 15.60 1.39 14.33
CA ALA A 203 14.96 1.28 15.63
C ALA A 203 15.44 2.39 16.57
N PHE A 204 14.50 2.94 17.34
CA PHE A 204 14.76 3.95 18.38
C PHE A 204 14.22 3.47 19.72
N ASP A 205 14.89 3.81 20.82
CA ASP A 205 14.34 3.61 22.16
C ASP A 205 13.03 4.41 22.31
N THR A 206 11.98 3.75 22.80
CA THR A 206 10.63 4.32 22.86
C THR A 206 10.49 5.45 23.88
N LYS A 207 11.41 5.54 24.85
CA LYS A 207 11.39 6.55 25.91
C LYS A 207 12.22 7.77 25.55
N THR A 208 13.38 7.58 24.91
CA THR A 208 14.35 8.65 24.67
C THR A 208 14.42 9.12 23.22
N GLY A 209 14.01 8.29 22.26
CA GLY A 209 14.21 8.55 20.84
C GLY A 209 15.66 8.35 20.38
N GLU A 210 16.52 7.76 21.22
CA GLU A 210 17.90 7.43 20.83
C GLU A 210 17.91 6.25 19.84
N MET A 211 18.69 6.37 18.77
CA MET A 211 18.82 5.30 17.78
C MET A 211 19.48 4.06 18.42
N ALA A 212 18.75 2.95 18.44
CA ALA A 212 19.25 1.67 18.94
C ALA A 212 20.08 0.94 17.87
N TRP A 213 19.51 0.76 16.68
CA TRP A 213 20.18 0.09 15.56
C TRP A 213 19.59 0.52 14.21
N ARG A 214 20.34 0.25 13.14
CA ARG A 214 19.89 0.40 11.75
C ARG A 214 20.37 -0.77 10.91
N PHE A 215 19.48 -1.30 10.08
CA PHE A 215 19.79 -2.29 9.06
C PHE A 215 19.54 -1.70 7.67
N TYR A 216 20.56 -1.71 6.81
CA TYR A 216 20.39 -1.36 5.39
C TYR A 216 19.95 -2.60 4.62
N THR A 217 19.06 -2.43 3.63
CA THR A 217 18.58 -3.55 2.80
C THR A 217 19.36 -3.69 1.50
N VAL A 218 20.16 -2.68 1.14
CA VAL A 218 20.96 -2.61 -0.08
C VAL A 218 22.39 -2.20 0.30
N PRO A 219 23.43 -2.84 -0.27
CA PRO A 219 24.81 -2.50 0.04
C PRO A 219 25.20 -1.09 -0.44
N GLY A 220 26.15 -0.48 0.25
CA GLY A 220 26.77 0.79 -0.13
C GLY A 220 28.14 0.57 -0.75
N SER A 221 29.03 1.56 -0.60
CA SER A 221 30.44 1.39 -0.95
C SER A 221 31.12 0.30 -0.11
N PRO A 222 32.25 -0.27 -0.54
CA PRO A 222 33.01 -1.23 0.26
C PRO A 222 33.32 -0.73 1.68
N GLU A 223 33.59 0.57 1.83
CA GLU A 223 33.84 1.21 3.11
C GLU A 223 32.58 1.28 3.98
N GLN A 224 31.41 1.56 3.38
CA GLN A 224 30.13 1.57 4.09
C GLN A 224 29.68 0.16 4.50
N ASN A 225 30.11 -0.87 3.79
CA ASN A 225 29.75 -2.26 4.09
C ASN A 225 30.72 -2.92 5.07
N ALA A 226 31.91 -2.35 5.28
CA ALA A 226 32.98 -2.97 6.05
C ALA A 226 32.54 -3.26 7.49
N GLY A 227 32.64 -4.53 7.89
CA GLY A 227 32.25 -4.97 9.24
C GLY A 227 30.75 -5.30 9.38
N ASP A 228 29.97 -5.21 8.30
CA ASP A 228 28.61 -5.73 8.22
C ASP A 228 28.60 -6.96 7.28
N PRO A 229 28.59 -8.19 7.84
CA PRO A 229 28.61 -9.41 7.04
C PRO A 229 27.41 -9.55 6.08
N ALA A 230 26.26 -8.97 6.43
CA ALA A 230 25.07 -9.01 5.58
C ALA A 230 25.28 -8.11 4.36
N MET A 231 25.76 -6.88 4.55
CA MET A 231 26.05 -5.96 3.43
C MET A 231 27.22 -6.44 2.58
N GLU A 232 28.27 -7.03 3.17
CA GLU A 232 29.37 -7.65 2.42
C GLU A 232 28.91 -8.85 1.58
N ALA A 233 27.99 -9.66 2.10
CA ALA A 233 27.39 -10.77 1.35
C ALA A 233 26.45 -10.26 0.25
N ALA A 234 25.59 -9.29 0.56
CA ALA A 234 24.68 -8.67 -0.40
C ALA A 234 25.46 -8.06 -1.56
N ALA A 235 26.55 -7.32 -1.31
CA ALA A 235 27.37 -6.67 -2.33
C ALA A 235 27.89 -7.61 -3.44
N LYS A 236 28.05 -8.91 -3.15
CA LYS A 236 28.46 -9.93 -4.16
C LYS A 236 27.37 -10.22 -5.19
N THR A 237 26.13 -9.80 -4.93
CA THR A 237 24.97 -9.98 -5.80
C THR A 237 24.63 -8.71 -6.59
N TRP A 238 25.50 -7.70 -6.55
CA TRP A 238 25.37 -6.47 -7.31
C TRP A 238 26.59 -6.25 -8.20
N SER A 239 26.41 -5.49 -9.26
CA SER A 239 27.52 -5.03 -10.08
C SER A 239 28.43 -4.11 -9.29
N LYS A 240 29.70 -4.07 -9.71
CA LYS A 240 30.66 -3.12 -9.14
C LYS A 240 30.14 -1.68 -9.35
N ASP A 241 30.31 -0.84 -8.33
CA ASP A 241 30.05 0.60 -8.35
C ASP A 241 28.58 1.05 -8.53
N PHE A 242 27.60 0.16 -8.48
CA PHE A 242 26.17 0.49 -8.69
C PHE A 242 25.63 1.61 -7.77
N TRP A 243 26.13 1.67 -6.53
CA TRP A 243 25.71 2.63 -5.51
C TRP A 243 26.04 4.09 -5.89
N LYS A 244 26.94 4.31 -6.85
CA LYS A 244 27.33 5.65 -7.31
C LYS A 244 26.26 6.32 -8.16
N THR A 245 25.31 5.57 -8.72
CA THR A 245 24.38 6.08 -9.74
C THR A 245 22.90 5.87 -9.41
N THR A 246 22.54 5.02 -8.44
CA THR A 246 21.17 4.51 -8.35
C THR A 246 20.53 4.43 -6.97
N GLY A 247 21.32 4.34 -5.89
CA GLY A 247 20.82 4.02 -4.53
C GLY A 247 20.31 2.59 -4.35
N GLY A 248 19.91 1.91 -5.43
CA GLY A 248 19.54 0.49 -5.51
C GLY A 248 18.10 0.17 -5.08
N GLY A 249 17.39 1.08 -4.44
CA GLY A 249 16.02 0.85 -3.97
C GLY A 249 15.98 0.06 -2.65
N GLY A 250 15.10 -0.95 -2.58
CA GLY A 250 14.98 -1.85 -1.43
C GLY A 250 14.35 -1.19 -0.20
N THR A 251 13.55 -0.14 -0.38
CA THR A 251 12.97 0.65 0.72
C THR A 251 11.94 -0.14 1.54
N VAL A 252 11.92 0.02 2.86
CA VAL A 252 11.04 -0.70 3.80
C VAL A 252 9.88 0.21 4.22
N TRP A 253 8.95 0.45 3.30
CA TRP A 253 7.97 1.54 3.42
C TRP A 253 6.62 1.14 4.04
N ASN A 254 6.38 -0.15 4.30
CA ASN A 254 5.12 -0.63 4.87
C ASN A 254 5.24 -1.93 5.70
N GLY A 255 5.35 -3.09 5.05
CA GLY A 255 5.22 -4.41 5.67
C GLY A 255 6.31 -4.71 6.70
N MET A 256 5.91 -4.81 7.96
CA MET A 256 6.75 -5.28 9.07
C MET A 256 5.87 -6.11 10.01
N THR A 257 6.37 -7.20 10.54
CA THR A 257 5.67 -8.00 11.57
C THR A 257 6.67 -8.48 12.62
N PHE A 258 6.18 -8.77 13.82
CA PHE A 258 7.00 -9.17 14.96
C PHE A 258 6.56 -10.53 15.48
N ASP A 259 7.55 -11.39 15.75
CA ASP A 259 7.34 -12.63 16.49
C ASP A 259 7.96 -12.51 17.89
N PRO A 260 7.12 -12.29 18.92
CA PRO A 260 7.60 -12.21 20.31
C PRO A 260 8.22 -13.51 20.81
N GLU A 261 7.82 -14.65 20.27
CA GLU A 261 8.33 -15.94 20.73
C GLU A 261 9.78 -16.16 20.30
N MET A 262 10.12 -15.73 19.10
CA MET A 262 11.47 -15.88 18.54
C MET A 262 12.35 -14.64 18.76
N ASN A 263 11.78 -13.55 19.29
CA ASN A 263 12.41 -12.24 19.37
C ASN A 263 12.90 -11.75 17.99
N ARG A 264 12.00 -11.69 17.01
CA ARG A 264 12.34 -11.35 15.62
C ARG A 264 11.42 -10.33 15.01
N ILE A 265 12.01 -9.44 14.24
CA ILE A 265 11.27 -8.61 13.28
C ILE A 265 11.45 -9.19 11.87
N TYR A 266 10.36 -9.26 11.13
CA TYR A 266 10.36 -9.57 9.71
C TYR A 266 10.02 -8.30 8.95
N ILE A 267 10.86 -7.95 7.98
CA ILE A 267 10.69 -6.76 7.15
C ILE A 267 10.45 -7.16 5.70
N GLY A 268 9.49 -6.47 5.09
CA GLY A 268 9.17 -6.56 3.68
C GLY A 268 9.96 -5.53 2.88
N VAL A 269 10.90 -6.00 2.06
CA VAL A 269 11.80 -5.14 1.29
C VAL A 269 11.17 -4.76 -0.06
N GLY A 270 11.16 -3.47 -0.37
CA GLY A 270 10.62 -2.93 -1.60
C GLY A 270 11.39 -3.33 -2.87
N ASN A 271 10.93 -2.80 -4.00
CA ASN A 271 11.47 -2.98 -5.33
C ASN A 271 12.93 -2.50 -5.46
N ALA A 272 13.61 -3.02 -6.47
CA ALA A 272 14.91 -2.52 -6.87
C ALA A 272 14.75 -1.27 -7.75
N GLY A 273 15.66 -0.30 -7.62
CA GLY A 273 15.62 0.97 -8.36
C GLY A 273 16.99 1.35 -8.94
N PRO A 274 17.07 1.89 -10.17
CA PRO A 274 16.06 1.93 -11.24
C PRO A 274 15.49 0.56 -11.61
N TYR A 275 14.34 0.53 -12.27
CA TYR A 275 13.70 -0.72 -12.69
C TYR A 275 14.52 -1.46 -13.75
N ASP A 276 15.17 -0.72 -14.67
CA ASP A 276 16.06 -1.31 -15.68
C ASP A 276 17.29 -1.99 -15.03
N PRO A 277 17.36 -3.34 -15.05
CA PRO A 277 18.44 -4.05 -14.39
C PRO A 277 19.78 -3.84 -15.09
N GLU A 278 19.80 -3.42 -16.37
CA GLU A 278 21.03 -3.11 -17.10
C GLU A 278 21.58 -1.72 -16.76
N LEU A 279 20.72 -0.78 -16.32
CA LEU A 279 21.17 0.50 -15.75
C LEU A 279 21.53 0.35 -14.27
N ARG A 280 20.76 -0.46 -13.54
CA ARG A 280 20.92 -0.65 -12.10
C ARG A 280 22.12 -1.52 -11.73
N SER A 281 22.24 -2.70 -12.34
CA SER A 281 23.28 -3.68 -12.00
C SER A 281 23.77 -4.42 -13.24
N PRO A 282 24.55 -3.75 -14.12
CA PRO A 282 25.12 -4.37 -15.31
C PRO A 282 25.89 -5.66 -14.99
N GLY A 283 25.66 -6.72 -15.77
CA GLY A 283 26.25 -8.04 -15.51
C GLY A 283 25.44 -8.92 -14.55
N GLY A 284 24.29 -8.43 -14.06
CA GLY A 284 23.29 -9.23 -13.37
C GLY A 284 23.46 -9.26 -11.85
N GLY A 285 23.24 -10.45 -11.28
CA GLY A 285 23.15 -10.65 -9.83
C GLY A 285 21.72 -10.52 -9.29
N ASP A 286 21.50 -11.15 -8.14
CA ASP A 286 20.18 -11.21 -7.49
C ASP A 286 19.75 -9.87 -6.87
N ASN A 287 20.68 -8.95 -6.68
CA ASN A 287 20.45 -7.62 -6.10
C ASN A 287 19.83 -7.69 -4.68
N LEU A 288 20.46 -8.47 -3.79
CA LEU A 288 20.00 -8.63 -2.42
C LEU A 288 20.03 -7.30 -1.64
N TYR A 289 19.05 -7.01 -0.79
CA TYR A 289 17.91 -7.84 -0.36
C TYR A 289 16.57 -7.40 -0.97
N THR A 290 16.60 -6.73 -2.13
CA THR A 290 15.39 -6.18 -2.79
C THR A 290 14.32 -7.24 -3.02
N SER A 291 13.06 -6.82 -2.95
CA SER A 291 11.87 -7.62 -3.29
C SER A 291 11.82 -8.97 -2.56
N GLY A 292 12.03 -8.93 -1.25
CA GLY A 292 12.12 -10.10 -0.40
C GLY A 292 11.76 -9.82 1.04
N ILE A 293 11.75 -10.88 1.83
CA ILE A 293 11.55 -10.82 3.28
C ILE A 293 12.90 -11.01 3.94
N VAL A 294 13.21 -10.18 4.94
CA VAL A 294 14.40 -10.32 5.78
C VAL A 294 13.95 -10.48 7.23
N ALA A 295 14.51 -11.46 7.93
CA ALA A 295 14.37 -11.60 9.37
C ALA A 295 15.60 -11.02 10.08
N LEU A 296 15.34 -10.17 11.06
CA LEU A 296 16.37 -9.56 11.90
C LEU A 296 16.15 -9.93 13.36
N ASP A 297 17.24 -9.97 14.12
CA ASP A 297 17.17 -9.94 15.57
C ASP A 297 16.52 -8.62 16.00
N ALA A 298 15.53 -8.74 16.87
CA ALA A 298 14.66 -7.66 17.25
C ALA A 298 15.38 -6.61 18.14
N ASP A 299 16.38 -7.03 18.91
CA ASP A 299 17.11 -6.16 19.84
C ASP A 299 18.34 -5.52 19.21
N THR A 300 19.01 -6.20 18.29
CA THR A 300 20.28 -5.73 17.69
C THR A 300 20.16 -5.29 16.24
N GLY A 301 19.11 -5.69 15.53
CA GLY A 301 18.98 -5.48 14.08
C GLY A 301 19.88 -6.39 13.24
N GLU A 302 20.55 -7.37 13.85
CA GLU A 302 21.43 -8.30 13.13
C GLU A 302 20.63 -9.20 12.18
N TYR A 303 21.18 -9.41 10.98
CA TYR A 303 20.60 -10.29 9.98
C TYR A 303 20.53 -11.76 10.47
N ILE A 304 19.39 -12.42 10.26
CA ILE A 304 19.20 -13.84 10.56
C ILE A 304 19.04 -14.66 9.27
N TRP A 305 18.00 -14.38 8.49
CA TRP A 305 17.72 -15.06 7.23
C TRP A 305 16.98 -14.14 6.26
N HIS A 306 16.95 -14.48 4.97
CA HIS A 306 16.06 -13.84 4.01
C HIS A 306 15.45 -14.86 3.05
N TYR A 307 14.34 -14.49 2.42
CA TYR A 307 13.76 -15.15 1.27
C TYR A 307 13.43 -14.11 0.19
N GLN A 308 14.14 -14.16 -0.93
CA GLN A 308 13.93 -13.20 -2.02
C GLN A 308 12.81 -13.69 -2.94
N GLN A 309 11.70 -12.93 -2.99
CA GLN A 309 10.51 -13.31 -3.75
C GLN A 309 10.67 -12.99 -5.24
N ASN A 310 11.41 -11.93 -5.58
CA ASN A 310 11.73 -11.54 -6.94
C ASN A 310 13.22 -11.20 -7.08
N PRO A 311 14.08 -12.21 -7.30
CA PRO A 311 15.48 -11.97 -7.62
C PRO A 311 15.65 -11.05 -8.82
N ARG A 312 16.58 -10.10 -8.69
CA ARG A 312 16.90 -9.10 -9.72
C ARG A 312 15.67 -8.29 -10.15
N ASP A 313 14.72 -7.94 -9.28
CA ASP A 313 13.48 -7.23 -9.64
C ASP A 313 13.60 -6.15 -10.75
N SER A 314 12.62 -6.09 -11.65
CA SER A 314 12.61 -5.19 -12.81
C SER A 314 11.25 -4.55 -13.09
N TRP A 315 10.26 -4.74 -12.21
CA TRP A 315 8.84 -4.46 -12.50
C TRP A 315 8.12 -3.73 -11.39
N ASP A 316 8.87 -3.15 -10.46
CA ASP A 316 8.31 -2.57 -9.25
C ASP A 316 7.65 -3.63 -8.32
N TYR A 317 8.20 -4.86 -8.31
CA TYR A 317 7.67 -5.90 -7.43
C TYR A 317 8.22 -5.77 -6.02
N LYS A 318 7.34 -5.45 -5.07
CA LYS A 318 7.65 -5.11 -3.68
C LYS A 318 7.19 -6.24 -2.78
N ALA A 319 7.98 -6.54 -1.76
CA ALA A 319 7.56 -7.36 -0.64
C ALA A 319 6.91 -6.53 0.49
N ALA A 320 6.38 -5.35 0.16
CA ALA A 320 5.87 -4.36 1.11
C ALA A 320 4.46 -4.58 1.68
N PRO A 321 3.57 -5.44 1.14
CA PRO A 321 2.30 -5.74 1.82
C PRO A 321 2.48 -6.34 3.23
N ASN A 322 1.40 -6.41 4.02
CA ASN A 322 1.50 -6.98 5.38
C ASN A 322 1.82 -8.48 5.34
N MET A 323 2.65 -8.91 6.29
CA MET A 323 3.07 -10.31 6.45
C MET A 323 2.40 -10.87 7.70
N VAL A 324 1.72 -12.01 7.55
CA VAL A 324 0.96 -12.60 8.66
C VAL A 324 1.75 -13.76 9.26
N VAL A 325 2.04 -13.71 10.56
CA VAL A 325 2.63 -14.86 11.26
C VAL A 325 1.56 -15.68 11.97
N ALA A 326 1.57 -16.99 11.76
CA ALA A 326 0.55 -17.89 12.30
C ALA A 326 1.10 -19.31 12.48
N THR A 327 0.25 -20.23 12.91
CA THR A 327 0.53 -21.67 12.83
C THR A 327 -0.39 -22.31 11.79
N LEU A 328 0.19 -23.09 10.87
CA LEU A 328 -0.56 -23.90 9.90
C LEU A 328 -0.23 -25.38 10.06
N ASN A 329 -1.23 -26.23 9.94
CA ASN A 329 -1.09 -27.66 9.78
C ASN A 329 -0.75 -27.98 8.32
N ILE A 330 0.53 -28.20 8.04
CA ILE A 330 1.05 -28.56 6.71
C ILE A 330 1.58 -29.98 6.79
N ASP A 331 1.14 -30.84 5.86
CA ASP A 331 1.48 -32.26 5.84
C ASP A 331 1.20 -33.00 7.17
N GLY A 332 0.12 -32.58 7.85
CA GLY A 332 -0.29 -33.14 9.14
C GLY A 332 0.55 -32.70 10.34
N GLN A 333 1.47 -31.74 10.17
CA GLN A 333 2.32 -31.20 11.24
C GLN A 333 2.03 -29.72 11.46
N PRO A 334 1.98 -29.25 12.72
CA PRO A 334 1.90 -27.82 13.01
C PRO A 334 3.23 -27.14 12.64
N ARG A 335 3.16 -26.09 11.83
CA ARG A 335 4.30 -25.29 11.37
C ARG A 335 4.08 -23.83 11.72
N LYS A 336 5.09 -23.20 12.30
CA LYS A 336 5.11 -21.75 12.52
C LYS A 336 5.47 -21.07 11.22
N VAL A 337 4.52 -20.33 10.66
CA VAL A 337 4.63 -19.78 9.31
C VAL A 337 4.63 -18.27 9.30
N LEU A 338 5.20 -17.74 8.22
CA LEU A 338 4.94 -16.39 7.72
C LEU A 338 4.24 -16.53 6.37
N MET A 339 3.05 -15.93 6.25
CA MET A 339 2.24 -15.89 5.04
C MET A 339 2.36 -14.52 4.39
N HIS A 340 2.51 -14.48 3.06
CA HIS A 340 2.69 -13.21 2.36
C HIS A 340 2.19 -13.28 0.92
N ALA A 341 1.44 -12.26 0.49
CA ALA A 341 0.99 -12.06 -0.88
C ALA A 341 1.63 -10.77 -1.44
N PRO A 342 2.88 -10.77 -1.94
CA PRO A 342 3.51 -9.56 -2.48
C PRO A 342 2.84 -9.09 -3.78
N THR A 343 3.33 -7.96 -4.31
CA THR A 343 2.79 -7.39 -5.56
C THR A 343 2.97 -8.29 -6.79
N ASN A 344 3.84 -9.30 -6.74
CA ASN A 344 4.17 -10.16 -7.87
C ASN A 344 3.09 -11.20 -8.26
N GLY A 345 2.02 -11.33 -7.47
CA GLY A 345 0.88 -12.21 -7.74
C GLY A 345 1.01 -13.68 -7.31
N PHE A 346 2.04 -14.05 -6.52
CA PHE A 346 2.14 -15.34 -5.84
C PHE A 346 1.76 -15.24 -4.36
N PHE A 347 1.35 -16.37 -3.75
CA PHE A 347 1.14 -16.47 -2.30
C PHE A 347 2.21 -17.37 -1.64
N TYR A 348 3.00 -16.82 -0.74
CA TYR A 348 4.11 -17.50 -0.09
C TYR A 348 3.74 -17.94 1.32
N VAL A 349 4.16 -19.15 1.67
CA VAL A 349 4.14 -19.66 3.05
C VAL A 349 5.54 -20.13 3.40
N LEU A 350 6.19 -19.37 4.28
CA LEU A 350 7.55 -19.61 4.72
C LEU A 350 7.56 -20.16 6.14
N ASP A 351 8.53 -21.00 6.44
CA ASP A 351 8.91 -21.33 7.81
C ASP A 351 9.50 -20.08 8.46
N ARG A 352 8.82 -19.50 9.45
CA ARG A 352 9.27 -18.21 10.01
C ARG A 352 10.53 -18.33 10.87
N GLU A 353 10.94 -19.56 11.22
CA GLU A 353 12.18 -19.81 11.93
C GLU A 353 13.38 -19.80 10.99
N THR A 354 13.22 -20.33 9.77
CA THR A 354 14.35 -20.62 8.87
C THR A 354 14.30 -19.90 7.52
N GLY A 355 13.18 -19.24 7.19
CA GLY A 355 12.95 -18.61 5.87
C GLY A 355 12.65 -19.60 4.75
N LYS A 356 12.55 -20.91 5.04
CA LYS A 356 12.35 -21.94 4.02
C LYS A 356 10.93 -21.93 3.49
N LEU A 357 10.79 -22.03 2.17
CA LEU A 357 9.50 -22.20 1.50
C LEU A 357 8.87 -23.56 1.88
N LEU A 358 7.62 -23.55 2.35
CA LEU A 358 6.97 -24.75 2.90
C LEU A 358 6.13 -25.52 1.88
N ASN A 359 5.42 -24.81 1.02
CA ASN A 359 4.61 -25.38 -0.06
C ASN A 359 4.84 -24.60 -1.35
N THR A 360 4.37 -25.12 -2.49
CA THR A 360 4.51 -24.47 -3.79
C THR A 360 3.56 -23.27 -3.86
N PRO A 361 4.06 -22.03 -4.00
CA PRO A 361 3.23 -20.83 -4.13
C PRO A 361 2.22 -20.95 -5.27
N GLY A 362 0.96 -20.69 -4.96
CA GLY A 362 -0.09 -20.51 -5.96
C GLY A 362 -0.16 -19.07 -6.44
N LYS A 363 -0.94 -18.86 -7.50
CA LYS A 363 -1.14 -17.55 -8.15
C LYS A 363 -2.42 -16.91 -7.64
N THR A 364 -2.33 -15.74 -7.01
CA THR A 364 -3.49 -15.02 -6.44
C THR A 364 -4.23 -14.19 -7.50
N THR A 365 -3.57 -13.90 -8.61
CA THR A 365 -4.11 -13.17 -9.75
C THR A 365 -3.55 -13.73 -11.07
N PHE A 366 -3.96 -13.17 -12.20
CA PHE A 366 -3.32 -13.46 -13.47
C PHE A 366 -1.87 -12.96 -13.46
N ILE A 367 -0.93 -13.84 -13.84
CA ILE A 367 0.48 -13.50 -13.96
C ILE A 367 1.05 -14.04 -15.26
N ASN A 368 1.98 -13.30 -15.87
CA ASN A 368 2.70 -13.75 -17.06
C ASN A 368 4.23 -13.62 -16.96
N TRP A 369 4.78 -13.09 -15.86
CA TRP A 369 6.23 -12.94 -15.70
C TRP A 369 6.92 -14.26 -15.34
N ALA A 370 6.23 -15.19 -14.68
CA ALA A 370 6.77 -16.50 -14.31
C ALA A 370 5.74 -17.64 -14.47
N LYS A 371 6.24 -18.83 -14.78
CA LYS A 371 5.44 -20.06 -14.88
C LYS A 371 5.01 -20.54 -13.51
N GLY A 372 5.89 -20.45 -12.52
CA GLY A 372 5.70 -20.87 -11.14
C GLY A 372 6.96 -20.61 -10.31
N ILE A 373 6.96 -21.07 -9.06
CA ILE A 373 8.14 -21.08 -8.19
C ILE A 373 8.65 -22.52 -8.10
N ASP A 374 9.94 -22.71 -8.38
CA ASP A 374 10.62 -23.98 -8.20
C ASP A 374 10.78 -24.26 -6.69
N LYS A 375 10.23 -25.38 -6.20
CA LYS A 375 10.18 -25.66 -4.76
C LYS A 375 11.56 -26.00 -4.17
N GLU A 376 12.45 -26.59 -4.96
CA GLU A 376 13.77 -27.04 -4.50
C GLU A 376 14.73 -25.86 -4.31
N THR A 377 14.71 -24.93 -5.27
CA THR A 377 15.54 -23.73 -5.25
C THR A 377 14.86 -22.55 -4.53
N GLY A 378 13.52 -22.58 -4.44
CA GLY A 378 12.70 -21.46 -3.97
C GLY A 378 12.61 -20.30 -4.96
N ARG A 379 13.07 -20.46 -6.21
CA ARG A 379 13.22 -19.37 -7.18
C ARG A 379 12.10 -19.35 -8.23
N PRO A 380 11.73 -18.17 -8.76
CA PRO A 380 10.81 -18.08 -9.89
C PRO A 380 11.36 -18.75 -11.15
N ILE A 381 10.48 -19.42 -11.88
CA ILE A 381 10.74 -19.91 -13.24
C ILE A 381 10.25 -18.83 -14.21
N GLU A 382 11.13 -17.89 -14.51
CA GLU A 382 10.86 -16.73 -15.36
C GLU A 382 10.44 -17.13 -16.78
N ASN A 383 9.51 -16.39 -17.38
CA ASN A 383 9.22 -16.47 -18.80
C ASN A 383 10.26 -15.68 -19.60
N GLU A 384 10.32 -15.91 -20.92
CA GLU A 384 11.21 -15.17 -21.80
C GLU A 384 10.75 -13.71 -21.99
N ASN A 385 11.69 -12.81 -22.29
CA ASN A 385 11.45 -11.38 -22.56
C ASN A 385 10.74 -10.60 -21.42
N ILE A 386 10.83 -11.07 -20.19
CA ILE A 386 10.17 -10.37 -19.09
C ILE A 386 10.95 -9.14 -18.64
N ARG A 387 12.23 -9.01 -18.98
CA ARG A 387 13.07 -7.84 -18.63
C ARG A 387 13.33 -6.98 -19.87
N TYR A 388 12.31 -6.88 -20.73
CA TYR A 388 12.29 -6.04 -21.94
C TYR A 388 13.59 -6.19 -22.75
N GLU A 389 14.09 -7.42 -22.87
CA GLU A 389 15.30 -7.77 -23.61
C GLU A 389 15.17 -7.40 -25.10
N THR A 390 13.94 -7.40 -25.62
CA THR A 390 13.60 -6.97 -26.98
C THR A 390 13.28 -5.46 -27.09
N GLY A 391 13.40 -4.70 -26.00
CA GLY A 391 13.12 -3.26 -25.94
C GLY A 391 11.81 -2.90 -25.25
N GLU A 392 10.82 -3.79 -25.29
CA GLU A 392 9.55 -3.64 -24.60
C GLU A 392 9.00 -4.99 -24.10
N THR A 393 8.09 -4.94 -23.13
CA THR A 393 7.36 -6.12 -22.66
C THR A 393 6.08 -5.72 -21.93
N LYS A 394 5.08 -6.61 -21.96
CA LYS A 394 3.81 -6.44 -21.24
C LYS A 394 3.75 -7.41 -20.08
N ILE A 395 3.61 -6.91 -18.86
CA ILE A 395 3.74 -7.68 -17.63
C ILE A 395 2.44 -7.63 -16.82
N TRP A 396 2.07 -8.77 -16.27
CA TRP A 396 1.06 -8.91 -15.24
C TRP A 396 1.65 -9.64 -14.02
N PRO A 397 1.41 -9.12 -12.80
CA PRO A 397 0.77 -7.83 -12.52
C PRO A 397 1.62 -6.62 -12.98
N GLY A 398 0.99 -5.46 -13.21
CA GLY A 398 1.73 -4.22 -13.46
C GLY A 398 2.39 -3.67 -12.18
N THR A 399 2.83 -2.40 -12.22
CA THR A 399 3.50 -1.73 -11.08
C THR A 399 2.62 -1.57 -9.85
N ILE A 400 1.29 -1.46 -10.02
CA ILE A 400 0.33 -1.44 -8.89
C ILE A 400 0.16 -2.81 -8.21
N GLY A 401 0.84 -3.84 -8.73
CA GLY A 401 0.83 -5.19 -8.19
C GLY A 401 -0.48 -5.96 -8.37
N GLY A 402 -0.42 -7.25 -8.03
CA GLY A 402 -1.60 -8.07 -7.80
C GLY A 402 -2.24 -7.80 -6.44
N HIS A 403 -1.43 -7.38 -5.47
CA HIS A 403 -1.80 -6.96 -4.12
C HIS A 403 -0.77 -5.93 -3.65
N ASP A 404 -1.21 -4.77 -3.17
CA ASP A 404 -0.33 -3.69 -2.72
C ASP A 404 -0.46 -3.52 -1.19
N TRP A 405 -0.31 -2.32 -0.65
CA TRP A 405 -0.27 -2.05 0.79
C TRP A 405 -1.60 -2.29 1.53
N GLN A 406 -2.73 -2.37 0.83
CA GLN A 406 -4.04 -2.58 1.45
C GLN A 406 -4.07 -3.93 2.16
N ALA A 407 -4.24 -3.94 3.48
CA ALA A 407 -3.97 -5.15 4.27
C ALA A 407 -4.83 -6.37 3.90
N MET A 408 -4.19 -7.53 3.80
CA MET A 408 -4.88 -8.82 3.87
C MET A 408 -5.21 -9.17 5.32
N SER A 409 -6.21 -10.04 5.52
CA SER A 409 -6.56 -10.61 6.82
C SER A 409 -6.57 -12.14 6.77
N TYR A 410 -6.46 -12.80 7.92
CA TYR A 410 -6.41 -14.26 8.02
C TYR A 410 -7.35 -14.77 9.13
N ASN A 411 -8.28 -15.66 8.77
CA ASN A 411 -9.16 -16.32 9.73
C ASN A 411 -8.66 -17.75 10.02
N PRO A 412 -8.09 -18.03 11.22
CA PRO A 412 -7.59 -19.35 11.55
C PRO A 412 -8.69 -20.41 11.66
N ARG A 413 -9.91 -20.04 12.07
CA ARG A 413 -11.04 -20.98 12.19
C ARG A 413 -11.51 -21.54 10.86
N LEU A 414 -11.36 -20.76 9.80
CA LEU A 414 -11.63 -21.19 8.43
C LEU A 414 -10.35 -21.59 7.67
N GLY A 415 -9.18 -21.25 8.19
CA GLY A 415 -7.90 -21.42 7.51
C GLY A 415 -7.82 -20.67 6.19
N LEU A 416 -8.37 -19.45 6.12
CA LEU A 416 -8.45 -18.64 4.89
C LEU A 416 -7.82 -17.26 5.08
N ALA A 417 -7.02 -16.84 4.10
CA ALA A 417 -6.56 -15.46 3.95
C ALA A 417 -7.49 -14.71 2.99
N TYR A 418 -7.82 -13.45 3.28
CA TYR A 418 -8.66 -12.58 2.45
C TYR A 418 -7.81 -11.45 1.89
N ILE A 419 -7.73 -11.37 0.56
CA ILE A 419 -6.76 -10.54 -0.15
C ILE A 419 -7.52 -9.57 -1.06
N SER A 420 -7.20 -8.27 -0.98
CA SER A 420 -7.64 -7.27 -1.94
C SER A 420 -6.74 -7.35 -3.17
N ILE A 421 -7.27 -7.84 -4.29
CA ILE A 421 -6.54 -8.10 -5.52
C ILE A 421 -6.83 -7.02 -6.57
N HIS A 422 -5.77 -6.58 -7.25
CA HIS A 422 -5.85 -5.76 -8.45
C HIS A 422 -5.56 -6.64 -9.68
N GLN A 423 -6.35 -6.48 -10.74
CA GLN A 423 -6.03 -7.09 -12.02
C GLN A 423 -5.82 -6.01 -13.07
N VAL A 424 -4.55 -5.60 -13.22
CA VAL A 424 -4.08 -4.61 -14.20
C VAL A 424 -2.66 -5.01 -14.62
N GLY A 425 -2.35 -4.90 -15.91
CA GLY A 425 -1.00 -5.10 -16.43
C GLY A 425 -0.25 -3.78 -16.62
N ALA A 426 1.01 -3.87 -17.00
CA ALA A 426 1.77 -2.71 -17.48
C ALA A 426 2.61 -3.06 -18.71
N LEU A 427 2.67 -2.15 -19.68
CA LEU A 427 3.73 -2.08 -20.68
C LEU A 427 4.96 -1.42 -20.04
N PHE A 428 6.12 -2.03 -20.22
CA PHE A 428 7.44 -1.48 -19.94
C PHE A 428 8.19 -1.31 -21.26
N SER A 429 8.63 -0.10 -21.61
CA SER A 429 9.33 0.20 -22.86
C SER A 429 10.55 1.10 -22.64
N ARG A 430 11.65 0.80 -23.34
CA ARG A 430 12.85 1.66 -23.41
C ARG A 430 12.75 2.75 -24.47
N ASP A 431 11.74 2.72 -25.35
CA ASP A 431 11.53 3.77 -26.34
C ASP A 431 10.74 4.92 -25.71
N LEU A 432 11.41 6.06 -25.47
CA LEU A 432 10.76 7.27 -24.97
C LEU A 432 9.67 7.80 -25.92
N ALA A 433 9.64 7.37 -27.18
CA ALA A 433 8.53 7.67 -28.08
C ALA A 433 7.20 7.04 -27.65
N ASP A 434 7.22 6.04 -26.76
CA ASP A 434 6.01 5.41 -26.20
C ASP A 434 5.45 6.20 -25.01
N LEU A 435 6.11 7.28 -24.58
CA LEU A 435 5.61 8.14 -23.51
C LEU A 435 4.36 8.89 -23.99
N THR A 436 3.19 8.35 -23.68
CA THR A 436 1.84 8.94 -23.89
C THR A 436 1.30 9.58 -22.61
N ASP A 437 0.16 10.32 -22.66
CA ASP A 437 -0.38 11.05 -21.50
C ASP A 437 -0.83 10.13 -20.35
N ASP A 438 -1.07 8.85 -20.65
CA ASP A 438 -1.39 7.77 -19.71
C ASP A 438 -0.16 6.89 -19.36
N ALA A 439 1.04 7.31 -19.78
CA ALA A 439 2.30 6.66 -19.46
C ALA A 439 3.18 7.56 -18.60
N VAL A 440 4.04 6.94 -17.80
CA VAL A 440 5.00 7.64 -16.94
C VAL A 440 6.42 7.21 -17.29
N ASN A 441 7.38 8.13 -17.19
CA ASN A 441 8.79 7.79 -17.29
C ASN A 441 9.34 7.58 -15.86
N ILE A 442 9.71 6.34 -15.54
CA ILE A 442 10.34 5.99 -14.26
C ILE A 442 11.81 5.66 -14.55
N MET A 443 12.69 6.61 -14.22
CA MET A 443 14.15 6.46 -14.31
C MET A 443 14.66 5.95 -15.67
N GLY A 444 14.05 6.42 -16.77
CA GLY A 444 14.43 6.08 -18.15
C GLY A 444 13.59 4.99 -18.79
N LEU A 445 12.58 4.46 -18.10
CA LEU A 445 11.68 3.44 -18.60
C LEU A 445 10.26 3.99 -18.72
N VAL A 446 9.65 3.86 -19.89
CA VAL A 446 8.23 4.18 -20.09
C VAL A 446 7.39 3.06 -19.50
N VAL A 447 6.52 3.41 -18.56
CA VAL A 447 5.57 2.49 -17.92
C VAL A 447 4.16 2.96 -18.21
N LYS A 448 3.33 2.08 -18.77
CA LYS A 448 1.94 2.37 -19.12
C LYS A 448 1.02 1.28 -18.59
N PRO A 449 0.02 1.59 -17.76
CA PRO A 449 -1.03 0.64 -17.39
C PRO A 449 -1.77 0.11 -18.62
N ILE A 450 -2.07 -1.19 -18.63
CA ILE A 450 -2.78 -1.85 -19.74
C ILE A 450 -3.92 -2.73 -19.22
N VAL A 451 -5.01 -2.75 -19.99
CA VAL A 451 -6.27 -3.45 -19.70
C VAL A 451 -6.62 -4.29 -20.93
N GLU A 452 -5.96 -5.44 -21.07
CA GLU A 452 -6.00 -6.27 -22.30
C GLU A 452 -6.49 -7.71 -22.04
N GLN A 453 -6.43 -8.17 -20.78
CA GLN A 453 -6.88 -9.50 -20.40
C GLN A 453 -8.32 -9.48 -19.86
N PRO A 454 -9.07 -10.59 -20.00
CA PRO A 454 -10.38 -10.71 -19.36
C PRO A 454 -10.31 -10.48 -17.86
N GLY A 455 -11.11 -9.54 -17.36
CA GLY A 455 -11.14 -9.17 -15.95
C GLY A 455 -10.14 -8.08 -15.57
N ASP A 456 -9.37 -7.53 -16.51
CA ASP A 456 -8.55 -6.35 -16.24
C ASP A 456 -9.44 -5.14 -15.91
N GLY A 457 -8.89 -4.22 -15.11
CA GLY A 457 -9.62 -3.06 -14.59
C GLY A 457 -10.60 -3.40 -13.47
N LYS A 458 -10.65 -4.66 -13.03
CA LYS A 458 -11.49 -5.12 -11.91
C LYS A 458 -10.66 -5.44 -10.67
N GLY A 459 -11.21 -5.07 -9.52
CA GLY A 459 -10.72 -5.51 -8.23
C GLY A 459 -11.40 -6.81 -7.79
N TYR A 460 -10.73 -7.58 -6.94
CA TYR A 460 -11.31 -8.80 -6.37
C TYR A 460 -11.04 -8.91 -4.87
N LEU A 461 -12.04 -9.34 -4.10
CA LEU A 461 -11.82 -9.89 -2.78
C LEU A 461 -11.66 -11.41 -2.92
N VAL A 462 -10.44 -11.91 -2.72
CA VAL A 462 -10.11 -13.34 -2.86
C VAL A 462 -9.99 -13.97 -1.49
N ALA A 463 -10.70 -15.07 -1.25
CA ALA A 463 -10.39 -15.97 -0.14
C ALA A 463 -9.47 -17.10 -0.61
N TRP A 464 -8.30 -17.15 0.00
CA TRP A 464 -7.20 -18.04 -0.34
C TRP A 464 -6.98 -19.08 0.76
N ASP A 465 -6.85 -20.35 0.39
CA ASP A 465 -6.40 -21.40 1.30
C ASP A 465 -4.86 -21.47 1.25
N PRO A 466 -4.14 -21.02 2.31
CA PRO A 466 -2.68 -20.96 2.29
C PRO A 466 -2.03 -22.34 2.34
N VAL A 467 -2.72 -23.37 2.83
CA VAL A 467 -2.20 -24.75 2.87
C VAL A 467 -2.32 -25.39 1.49
N LYS A 468 -3.50 -25.23 0.85
CA LYS A 468 -3.78 -25.80 -0.49
C LYS A 468 -3.30 -24.92 -1.64
N GLN A 469 -2.87 -23.69 -1.37
CA GLN A 469 -2.35 -22.75 -2.36
C GLN A 469 -3.33 -22.50 -3.51
N LYS A 470 -4.60 -22.23 -3.16
CA LYS A 470 -5.66 -21.99 -4.15
C LYS A 470 -6.77 -21.06 -3.64
N GLU A 471 -7.42 -20.42 -4.60
CA GLU A 471 -8.68 -19.71 -4.39
C GLU A 471 -9.79 -20.67 -3.92
N VAL A 472 -10.54 -20.24 -2.91
CA VAL A 472 -11.74 -20.92 -2.40
C VAL A 472 -13.00 -20.23 -2.92
N TRP A 473 -13.01 -18.91 -2.90
CA TRP A 473 -14.04 -18.07 -3.50
C TRP A 473 -13.46 -16.69 -3.82
N LYS A 474 -14.14 -15.94 -4.70
CA LYS A 474 -13.87 -14.53 -4.95
C LYS A 474 -15.14 -13.71 -5.11
N VAL A 475 -15.05 -12.43 -4.76
CA VAL A 475 -16.05 -11.39 -5.07
C VAL A 475 -15.42 -10.40 -6.05
N THR A 476 -16.14 -10.06 -7.11
CA THR A 476 -15.70 -9.09 -8.12
C THR A 476 -16.19 -7.69 -7.74
N HIS A 477 -15.28 -6.71 -7.81
CA HIS A 477 -15.55 -5.29 -7.71
C HIS A 477 -15.37 -4.63 -9.08
N ASP A 478 -16.16 -3.59 -9.36
CA ASP A 478 -16.12 -2.94 -10.66
C ASP A 478 -14.87 -2.10 -10.91
N GLU A 479 -14.22 -1.69 -9.84
CA GLU A 479 -13.01 -0.88 -9.81
C GLU A 479 -11.89 -1.63 -9.05
N VAL A 480 -10.64 -1.33 -9.37
CA VAL A 480 -9.46 -1.77 -8.61
C VAL A 480 -9.21 -0.84 -7.40
N TRP A 481 -8.12 -1.09 -6.65
CA TRP A 481 -7.69 -0.21 -5.55
C TRP A 481 -8.68 -0.15 -4.37
N ASN A 482 -9.35 -1.27 -4.11
CA ASN A 482 -10.24 -1.42 -2.95
C ASN A 482 -9.43 -1.57 -1.66
N GLY A 483 -10.04 -1.20 -0.53
CA GLY A 483 -9.38 -1.18 0.76
C GLY A 483 -8.99 -2.54 1.32
N GLY A 484 -8.27 -2.48 2.43
CA GLY A 484 -7.84 -3.65 3.19
C GLY A 484 -9.01 -4.40 3.81
N THR A 485 -8.72 -5.56 4.39
CA THR A 485 -9.74 -6.48 4.93
C THR A 485 -9.59 -6.68 6.44
N LEU A 486 -10.72 -6.99 7.09
CA LEU A 486 -10.79 -7.45 8.47
C LEU A 486 -11.56 -8.77 8.50
N ALA A 487 -10.99 -9.81 9.09
CA ALA A 487 -11.70 -11.04 9.40
C ALA A 487 -12.14 -11.10 10.87
N THR A 488 -13.23 -11.79 11.19
CA THR A 488 -13.68 -11.97 12.58
C THR A 488 -13.95 -13.43 12.94
N ALA A 489 -13.80 -13.77 14.22
CA ALA A 489 -14.18 -15.06 14.78
C ALA A 489 -15.68 -15.36 14.62
N GLY A 490 -16.50 -14.30 14.55
CA GLY A 490 -17.92 -14.38 14.22
C GLY A 490 -18.23 -14.88 12.80
N GLY A 491 -17.23 -15.07 11.93
CA GLY A 491 -17.40 -15.65 10.60
C GLY A 491 -17.67 -14.63 9.49
N LEU A 492 -17.18 -13.40 9.65
CA LEU A 492 -17.29 -12.32 8.67
C LEU A 492 -15.94 -11.88 8.14
N VAL A 493 -15.96 -11.30 6.94
CA VAL A 493 -14.88 -10.47 6.40
C VAL A 493 -15.46 -9.12 5.97
N PHE A 494 -14.84 -8.03 6.40
CA PHE A 494 -15.22 -6.66 6.07
C PHE A 494 -14.23 -6.07 5.06
N GLN A 495 -14.72 -5.26 4.13
CA GLN A 495 -13.89 -4.54 3.17
C GLN A 495 -14.54 -3.22 2.74
N GLY A 496 -13.73 -2.16 2.60
CA GLY A 496 -14.13 -0.93 1.92
C GLY A 496 -13.84 -1.00 0.42
N THR A 497 -14.69 -0.39 -0.41
CA THR A 497 -14.53 -0.41 -1.87
C THR A 497 -14.16 0.96 -2.44
N ALA A 498 -13.51 0.96 -3.60
CA ALA A 498 -13.15 2.17 -4.33
C ALA A 498 -14.36 3.04 -4.71
N GLU A 499 -15.52 2.41 -4.91
CA GLU A 499 -16.80 3.07 -5.19
C GLU A 499 -17.44 3.71 -3.96
N GLY A 500 -16.86 3.55 -2.77
CA GLY A 500 -17.30 4.19 -1.54
C GLY A 500 -18.36 3.41 -0.76
N TYR A 501 -18.27 2.08 -0.81
CA TYR A 501 -19.09 1.21 0.03
C TYR A 501 -18.27 0.49 1.07
N PHE A 502 -18.88 0.25 2.22
CA PHE A 502 -18.33 -0.63 3.25
C PHE A 502 -19.22 -1.87 3.34
N ASP A 503 -18.63 -3.03 3.07
CA ASP A 503 -19.33 -4.29 2.94
C ASP A 503 -18.92 -5.28 4.03
N ALA A 504 -19.86 -6.15 4.42
CA ALA A 504 -19.58 -7.34 5.22
C ALA A 504 -20.00 -8.59 4.44
N TYR A 505 -19.08 -9.54 4.32
CA TYR A 505 -19.26 -10.80 3.62
C TYR A 505 -19.18 -11.97 4.60
N ARG A 506 -19.92 -13.04 4.32
CA ARG A 506 -19.73 -14.33 4.98
C ARG A 506 -18.35 -14.88 4.63
N ALA A 507 -17.50 -15.04 5.64
CA ALA A 507 -16.09 -15.41 5.47
C ALA A 507 -15.89 -16.77 4.74
N SER A 508 -16.84 -17.70 4.87
CA SER A 508 -16.73 -19.04 4.29
C SER A 508 -17.03 -19.12 2.78
N ASN A 509 -17.75 -18.16 2.19
CA ASN A 509 -18.22 -18.28 0.80
C ASN A 509 -18.35 -16.96 0.02
N GLY A 510 -18.05 -15.80 0.63
CA GLY A 510 -18.11 -14.50 -0.05
C GLY A 510 -19.53 -13.96 -0.26
N GLU A 511 -20.55 -14.54 0.36
CA GLU A 511 -21.91 -13.98 0.32
C GLU A 511 -21.95 -12.62 0.99
N ARG A 512 -22.35 -11.55 0.28
CA ARG A 512 -22.51 -10.22 0.87
C ARG A 512 -23.75 -10.19 1.75
N LEU A 513 -23.58 -9.91 3.04
CA LEU A 513 -24.65 -9.92 4.04
C LEU A 513 -25.10 -8.51 4.43
N TRP A 514 -24.22 -7.53 4.27
CA TRP A 514 -24.48 -6.14 4.62
C TRP A 514 -23.64 -5.21 3.73
N ARG A 515 -24.18 -4.02 3.45
CA ARG A 515 -23.55 -2.97 2.65
C ARG A 515 -23.98 -1.61 3.15
N PHE A 516 -23.04 -0.70 3.25
CA PHE A 516 -23.26 0.69 3.64
C PHE A 516 -22.60 1.65 2.64
N ASN A 517 -23.29 2.72 2.27
CA ASN A 517 -22.72 3.78 1.43
C ASN A 517 -21.98 4.78 2.32
N ALA A 518 -20.64 4.77 2.24
CA ALA A 518 -19.76 5.63 3.03
C ALA A 518 -19.59 7.03 2.41
N GLY A 519 -20.02 7.22 1.16
CA GLY A 519 -20.03 8.51 0.48
C GLY A 519 -18.69 8.97 -0.12
N LEU A 520 -17.64 8.15 -0.03
CA LEU A 520 -16.32 8.34 -0.65
C LEU A 520 -15.58 6.99 -0.68
N GLY A 521 -14.72 6.78 -1.69
CA GLY A 521 -13.90 5.58 -1.84
C GLY A 521 -13.04 5.27 -0.61
N ILE A 522 -12.81 3.99 -0.36
CA ILE A 522 -12.12 3.49 0.83
C ILE A 522 -10.92 2.63 0.42
N ILE A 523 -9.74 3.00 0.92
CA ILE A 523 -8.47 2.31 0.69
C ILE A 523 -7.83 1.76 1.99
N ALA A 524 -8.20 2.32 3.15
CA ALA A 524 -7.75 1.84 4.46
C ALA A 524 -8.31 0.45 4.82
N ALA A 525 -7.72 -0.21 5.83
CA ALA A 525 -8.28 -1.43 6.40
C ALA A 525 -9.27 -1.13 7.55
N PRO A 526 -10.39 -1.86 7.66
CA PRO A 526 -11.25 -1.83 8.83
C PRO A 526 -10.58 -2.48 10.05
N MET A 527 -11.07 -2.12 11.23
CA MET A 527 -10.63 -2.71 12.50
C MET A 527 -11.82 -2.96 13.44
N SER A 528 -11.70 -3.91 14.37
CA SER A 528 -12.78 -4.29 15.30
C SER A 528 -12.29 -4.34 16.74
N TYR A 529 -13.08 -3.80 17.67
CA TYR A 529 -12.76 -3.70 19.09
C TYR A 529 -14.02 -3.83 19.93
N SER A 530 -13.84 -3.95 21.25
CA SER A 530 -14.96 -3.92 22.19
C SER A 530 -14.72 -2.95 23.34
N VAL A 531 -15.74 -2.15 23.66
CA VAL A 531 -15.76 -1.29 24.84
C VAL A 531 -17.01 -1.62 25.65
N ASN A 532 -16.86 -1.85 26.95
CA ASN A 532 -17.96 -2.19 27.85
C ASN A 532 -18.83 -3.37 27.35
N GLY A 533 -18.20 -4.39 26.74
CA GLY A 533 -18.89 -5.58 26.22
C GLY A 533 -19.67 -5.38 24.92
N LYS A 534 -19.60 -4.21 24.29
CA LYS A 534 -20.18 -3.95 22.98
C LYS A 534 -19.07 -3.94 21.93
N GLN A 535 -19.24 -4.73 20.87
CA GLN A 535 -18.35 -4.79 19.72
C GLN A 535 -18.65 -3.63 18.75
N TYR A 536 -17.59 -3.04 18.23
CA TYR A 536 -17.61 -2.00 17.22
C TYR A 536 -16.68 -2.36 16.08
N VAL A 537 -17.01 -1.89 14.87
CA VAL A 537 -16.14 -1.97 13.68
C VAL A 537 -15.93 -0.56 13.18
N SER A 538 -14.67 -0.12 13.01
CA SER A 538 -14.35 1.23 12.53
C SER A 538 -13.52 1.20 11.27
N ILE A 539 -13.67 2.23 10.45
CA ILE A 539 -12.95 2.38 9.19
C ILE A 539 -12.77 3.86 8.84
N LEU A 540 -11.58 4.20 8.35
CA LEU A 540 -11.31 5.51 7.75
C LEU A 540 -11.77 5.54 6.30
N VAL A 541 -12.46 6.61 5.94
CA VAL A 541 -13.07 6.84 4.63
C VAL A 541 -12.39 8.04 3.99
N GLY A 542 -11.51 7.78 3.03
CA GLY A 542 -10.75 8.79 2.31
C GLY A 542 -10.04 8.20 1.09
N TRP A 543 -10.55 8.49 -0.10
CA TRP A 543 -9.96 8.04 -1.36
C TRP A 543 -8.65 8.77 -1.64
N GLY A 544 -7.66 8.05 -2.19
CA GLY A 544 -6.38 8.61 -2.59
C GLY A 544 -5.26 7.58 -2.68
N GLY A 545 -4.08 7.98 -2.21
CA GLY A 545 -2.80 7.33 -2.47
C GLY A 545 -2.15 7.82 -3.76
N THR A 546 -0.82 7.83 -3.81
CA THR A 546 -0.04 8.37 -4.93
C THR A 546 -0.40 7.71 -6.26
N SER A 547 -0.63 6.39 -6.28
CA SER A 547 -1.01 5.66 -7.49
C SER A 547 -2.33 6.13 -8.08
N ALA A 548 -3.31 6.54 -7.25
CA ALA A 548 -4.63 7.00 -7.71
C ALA A 548 -4.55 8.27 -8.59
N ALA A 549 -3.50 9.08 -8.43
CA ALA A 549 -3.28 10.26 -9.28
C ALA A 549 -2.55 9.92 -10.60
N MET A 550 -1.87 8.77 -10.67
CA MET A 550 -0.95 8.47 -11.77
C MET A 550 -1.52 7.52 -12.83
N SER A 551 -2.78 7.08 -12.68
CA SER A 551 -3.37 6.10 -13.59
C SER A 551 -4.84 6.36 -13.89
N GLU A 552 -5.19 6.40 -15.18
CA GLU A 552 -6.58 6.46 -15.65
C GLU A 552 -7.41 5.23 -15.20
N VAL A 553 -6.77 4.08 -14.95
CA VAL A 553 -7.48 2.89 -14.43
C VAL A 553 -7.96 3.08 -12.99
N LEU A 554 -7.47 4.12 -12.30
CA LEU A 554 -7.85 4.49 -10.94
C LEU A 554 -8.76 5.74 -10.90
N ASP A 555 -9.17 6.26 -12.07
CA ASP A 555 -10.18 7.31 -12.16
C ASP A 555 -11.57 6.73 -11.90
N VAL A 556 -12.00 6.81 -10.64
CA VAL A 556 -13.32 6.35 -10.19
C VAL A 556 -14.34 7.48 -10.05
N GLY A 557 -14.03 8.69 -10.56
CA GLY A 557 -14.94 9.84 -10.59
C GLY A 557 -15.07 10.66 -9.30
N TRP A 558 -14.17 10.49 -8.32
CA TRP A 558 -14.13 11.34 -7.11
C TRP A 558 -13.53 12.71 -7.40
N LYS A 559 -14.07 13.78 -6.80
CA LYS A 559 -13.60 15.15 -7.01
C LYS A 559 -12.90 15.68 -5.77
N TYR A 560 -11.69 16.20 -5.94
CA TYR A 560 -10.93 16.83 -4.86
C TYR A 560 -11.78 17.89 -4.13
N GLY A 561 -11.78 17.82 -2.78
CA GLY A 561 -12.53 18.73 -1.92
C GLY A 561 -14.06 18.58 -1.92
N ALA A 562 -14.66 17.73 -2.77
CA ALA A 562 -16.11 17.62 -2.86
C ALA A 562 -16.70 16.67 -1.81
N GLN A 563 -16.05 15.53 -1.58
CA GLN A 563 -16.49 14.55 -0.60
C GLN A 563 -15.75 14.72 0.74
N PRO A 564 -16.47 14.72 1.88
CA PRO A 564 -15.84 14.80 3.20
C PRO A 564 -15.10 13.50 3.54
N ARG A 565 -13.94 13.64 4.20
CA ARG A 565 -13.18 12.54 4.79
C ARG A 565 -13.69 12.25 6.18
N ARG A 566 -13.75 10.98 6.57
CA ARG A 566 -14.42 10.58 7.82
C ARG A 566 -13.78 9.38 8.50
N LEU A 567 -13.94 9.32 9.82
CA LEU A 567 -13.93 8.06 10.57
C LEU A 567 -15.38 7.60 10.77
N LEU A 568 -15.69 6.38 10.34
CA LEU A 568 -17.00 5.75 10.53
C LEU A 568 -16.90 4.59 11.51
N THR A 569 -17.84 4.50 12.46
CA THR A 569 -17.91 3.42 13.43
C THR A 569 -19.30 2.79 13.43
N PHE A 570 -19.32 1.46 13.35
CA PHE A 570 -20.52 0.64 13.25
C PHE A 570 -20.66 -0.29 14.44
N ALA A 571 -21.90 -0.59 14.81
CA ALA A 571 -22.23 -1.62 15.78
C ALA A 571 -23.61 -2.21 15.47
N LEU A 572 -23.98 -3.29 16.16
CA LEU A 572 -25.37 -3.77 16.11
C LEU A 572 -26.34 -2.69 16.59
N ASP A 573 -27.43 -2.56 15.84
CA ASP A 573 -28.54 -1.65 16.10
C ASP A 573 -28.13 -0.16 16.15
N GLY A 574 -27.02 0.20 15.49
CA GLY A 574 -26.64 1.60 15.29
C GLY A 574 -27.64 2.34 14.39
N ASP A 575 -28.04 3.55 14.77
CA ASP A 575 -29.10 4.30 14.10
C ASP A 575 -28.68 5.70 13.63
N ALA A 576 -27.41 6.08 13.84
CA ALA A 576 -26.87 7.36 13.40
C ALA A 576 -27.00 7.51 11.87
N LYS A 577 -27.17 8.76 11.42
CA LYS A 577 -27.37 9.09 10.01
C LYS A 577 -26.14 9.78 9.48
N LEU A 578 -25.55 9.21 8.42
CA LEU A 578 -24.46 9.84 7.71
C LEU A 578 -25.02 10.94 6.78
N PRO A 579 -24.51 12.18 6.85
CA PRO A 579 -24.88 13.21 5.88
C PRO A 579 -24.52 12.78 4.46
N ALA A 580 -25.38 13.10 3.50
CA ALA A 580 -25.15 12.77 2.10
C ALA A 580 -23.86 13.44 1.58
N SER A 581 -23.06 12.66 0.85
CA SER A 581 -21.90 13.15 0.11
C SER A 581 -22.28 13.42 -1.36
N PRO A 582 -21.62 14.37 -2.04
CA PRO A 582 -21.75 14.51 -3.49
C PRO A 582 -21.40 13.22 -4.24
N PRO A 583 -22.09 12.91 -5.35
CA PRO A 583 -21.86 11.68 -6.12
C PRO A 583 -20.46 11.60 -6.74
N ARG A 584 -20.05 10.38 -7.14
CA ARG A 584 -18.81 10.08 -7.88
C ARG A 584 -18.93 10.35 -9.39
N ASP A 585 -19.36 11.55 -9.76
CA ASP A 585 -19.63 11.91 -11.15
C ASP A 585 -18.77 13.08 -11.63
N MET A 586 -17.52 13.15 -11.16
CA MET A 586 -16.60 14.23 -11.50
C MET A 586 -16.63 14.51 -13.00
N LYS A 587 -17.02 15.74 -13.32
CA LYS A 587 -16.91 16.34 -14.64
C LYS A 587 -15.97 17.52 -14.55
N VAL A 588 -15.08 17.60 -15.51
CA VAL A 588 -14.11 18.68 -15.62
C VAL A 588 -14.82 19.89 -16.22
N HIS A 589 -14.90 20.97 -15.45
CA HIS A 589 -15.38 22.27 -15.91
C HIS A 589 -14.20 23.12 -16.36
N ALA A 590 -13.57 22.72 -17.47
CA ALA A 590 -12.36 23.35 -17.96
C ALA A 590 -12.59 24.83 -18.32
N LEU A 591 -11.62 25.66 -17.99
CA LEU A 591 -11.60 27.09 -18.32
C LEU A 591 -10.55 27.34 -19.41
N ASP A 592 -10.88 28.21 -20.36
CA ASP A 592 -10.02 28.56 -21.50
C ASP A 592 -9.92 30.08 -21.65
N ASP A 593 -8.76 30.54 -22.12
CA ASP A 593 -8.52 31.91 -22.56
C ASP A 593 -8.43 31.86 -24.10
N GLU A 594 -9.46 32.33 -24.79
CA GLU A 594 -9.54 32.25 -26.26
C GLU A 594 -8.50 33.15 -26.95
N GLU A 595 -7.96 34.16 -26.26
CA GLU A 595 -6.96 35.06 -26.81
C GLU A 595 -5.54 34.46 -26.76
N LEU A 596 -5.31 33.43 -25.93
CA LEU A 596 -4.02 32.78 -25.82
C LEU A 596 -3.70 31.95 -27.07
N VAL A 597 -2.64 32.31 -27.77
CA VAL A 597 -2.09 31.47 -28.86
C VAL A 597 -1.10 30.47 -28.26
N LEU A 598 -1.33 29.18 -28.47
CA LEU A 598 -0.45 28.12 -27.97
C LEU A 598 0.68 27.86 -28.98
N ASP A 599 1.91 27.85 -28.48
CA ASP A 599 3.06 27.32 -29.20
C ASP A 599 3.16 25.81 -28.92
N GLU A 600 3.08 24.99 -29.96
CA GLU A 600 3.07 23.53 -29.84
C GLU A 600 4.41 22.96 -29.34
N THR A 601 5.51 23.69 -29.51
CA THR A 601 6.81 23.34 -28.91
C THR A 601 6.71 23.46 -27.40
N ASP A 602 6.09 24.53 -26.90
CA ASP A 602 5.94 24.75 -25.47
C ASP A 602 4.94 23.80 -24.83
N VAL A 603 3.89 23.42 -25.56
CA VAL A 603 2.98 22.35 -25.15
C VAL A 603 3.74 21.04 -24.99
N ALA A 604 4.62 20.70 -25.94
CA ALA A 604 5.42 19.47 -25.88
C ALA A 604 6.43 19.47 -24.73
N VAL A 605 7.12 20.59 -24.48
CA VAL A 605 8.07 20.72 -23.35
C VAL A 605 7.31 20.75 -22.02
N GLY A 606 6.21 21.49 -21.94
CA GLY A 606 5.36 21.59 -20.76
C GLY A 606 4.75 20.26 -20.33
N ARG A 607 4.46 19.38 -21.30
CA ARG A 607 4.06 18.00 -21.04
C ARG A 607 5.12 17.24 -20.26
N GLY A 608 6.39 17.32 -20.67
CA GLY A 608 7.51 16.71 -19.97
C GLY A 608 7.69 17.27 -18.54
N LEU A 609 7.51 18.57 -18.37
CA LEU A 609 7.58 19.23 -17.05
C LEU A 609 6.42 18.84 -16.12
N SER A 610 5.23 18.53 -16.66
CA SER A 610 4.02 18.25 -15.88
C SER A 610 4.14 17.07 -14.92
N VAL A 611 5.13 16.19 -15.10
CA VAL A 611 5.42 15.06 -14.21
C VAL A 611 5.62 15.49 -12.75
N ILE A 612 6.15 16.68 -12.50
CA ILE A 612 6.35 17.23 -11.15
C ILE A 612 5.04 17.61 -10.45
N CYS A 613 3.96 17.74 -11.22
CA CYS A 613 2.62 18.13 -10.77
C CYS A 613 1.64 16.94 -10.75
N MET A 614 1.92 15.90 -11.55
CA MET A 614 1.06 14.74 -11.79
C MET A 614 0.60 14.06 -10.51
N SER A 615 1.50 14.00 -9.54
CA SER A 615 1.32 13.30 -8.28
C SER A 615 0.20 13.88 -7.40
N CYS A 616 -0.14 15.16 -7.62
CA CYS A 616 -1.24 15.87 -6.97
C CYS A 616 -2.39 16.19 -7.92
N HIS A 617 -2.08 16.57 -9.16
CA HIS A 617 -3.06 17.11 -10.12
C HIS A 617 -3.50 16.11 -11.20
N GLY A 618 -2.98 14.89 -11.14
CA GLY A 618 -3.29 13.81 -12.06
C GLY A 618 -2.43 13.79 -13.33
N ALA A 619 -2.25 12.60 -13.91
CA ALA A 619 -1.60 12.45 -15.22
C ALA A 619 -2.34 13.25 -16.30
N GLY A 620 -1.62 14.06 -17.07
CA GLY A 620 -2.21 14.99 -18.04
C GLY A 620 -3.20 16.00 -17.44
N PHE A 621 -3.04 16.32 -16.15
CA PHE A 621 -3.93 17.15 -15.32
C PHE A 621 -5.35 16.59 -15.17
N ARG A 622 -5.51 15.26 -15.20
CA ARG A 622 -6.77 14.60 -14.89
C ARG A 622 -6.93 14.41 -13.39
N GLY A 623 -7.49 15.41 -12.72
CA GLY A 623 -7.54 15.46 -11.24
C GLY A 623 -8.57 14.55 -10.57
N ALA A 624 -9.20 13.64 -11.31
CA ALA A 624 -10.21 12.76 -10.74
C ALA A 624 -9.56 11.72 -9.82
N GLY A 625 -10.03 11.65 -8.58
CA GLY A 625 -9.43 10.84 -7.53
C GLY A 625 -8.08 11.32 -7.00
N ALA A 626 -7.50 12.39 -7.58
CA ALA A 626 -6.19 12.90 -7.20
C ALA A 626 -6.24 13.68 -5.88
N PRO A 627 -5.11 13.78 -5.14
CA PRO A 627 -5.05 14.48 -3.85
C PRO A 627 -4.98 16.01 -3.99
N GLY A 628 -5.11 16.55 -5.19
CA GLY A 628 -5.16 17.99 -5.48
C GLY A 628 -6.24 18.35 -6.52
N PRO A 629 -6.51 19.66 -6.71
CA PRO A 629 -7.55 20.12 -7.63
C PRO A 629 -7.18 19.84 -9.09
N ASP A 630 -8.19 19.66 -9.95
CA ASP A 630 -7.99 19.59 -11.40
C ASP A 630 -7.59 20.97 -11.95
N LEU A 631 -6.35 21.09 -12.41
CA LEU A 631 -5.81 22.39 -12.84
C LEU A 631 -6.51 22.97 -14.07
N ARG A 632 -7.24 22.16 -14.85
CA ARG A 632 -7.98 22.64 -16.03
C ARG A 632 -9.16 23.52 -15.62
N GLU A 633 -9.68 23.37 -14.40
CA GLU A 633 -10.73 24.21 -13.82
C GLU A 633 -10.19 25.49 -13.14
N SER A 634 -8.86 25.66 -13.05
CA SER A 634 -8.26 26.75 -12.28
C SER A 634 -8.38 28.10 -12.97
N ALA A 635 -9.12 29.02 -12.34
CA ALA A 635 -9.19 30.42 -12.76
C ALA A 635 -7.84 31.15 -12.59
N ILE A 636 -7.02 30.75 -11.60
CA ILE A 636 -5.66 31.28 -11.41
C ILE A 636 -4.78 30.92 -12.62
N ALA A 637 -4.99 29.73 -13.20
CA ALA A 637 -4.25 29.26 -14.35
C ALA A 637 -4.74 29.83 -15.69
N LEU A 638 -5.76 30.70 -15.71
CA LEU A 638 -6.15 31.40 -16.94
C LEU A 638 -5.09 32.40 -17.39
N ARG A 639 -4.33 32.97 -16.46
CA ARG A 639 -3.35 34.01 -16.72
C ARG A 639 -1.96 33.57 -16.29
N LEU A 640 -0.96 33.77 -17.16
CA LEU A 640 0.40 33.30 -16.93
C LEU A 640 1.06 33.96 -15.71
N ASP A 641 0.81 35.25 -15.48
CA ASP A 641 1.36 36.00 -14.35
C ASP A 641 0.88 35.46 -13.00
N THR A 642 -0.43 35.22 -12.85
CA THR A 642 -1.00 34.64 -11.62
C THR A 642 -0.63 33.18 -11.44
N PHE A 643 -0.56 32.41 -12.53
CA PHE A 643 -0.07 31.03 -12.49
C PHE A 643 1.39 30.97 -12.06
N SER A 644 2.25 31.80 -12.64
CA SER A 644 3.68 31.87 -12.32
C SER A 644 3.92 32.24 -10.87
N GLN A 645 3.19 33.23 -10.35
CA GLN A 645 3.26 33.59 -8.94
C GLN A 645 2.90 32.41 -8.04
N LEU A 646 1.77 31.74 -8.29
CA LEU A 646 1.32 30.61 -7.47
C LEU A 646 2.31 29.44 -7.51
N VAL A 647 2.83 29.09 -8.69
CA VAL A 647 3.79 27.98 -8.84
C VAL A 647 5.10 28.27 -8.12
N LYS A 648 5.59 29.52 -8.18
CA LYS A 648 6.84 29.91 -7.50
C LYS A 648 6.70 30.04 -6.00
N GLU A 649 5.60 30.63 -5.51
CA GLU A 649 5.41 30.89 -4.08
C GLU A 649 4.84 29.68 -3.33
N GLY A 650 4.06 28.84 -4.01
CA GLY A 650 3.30 27.77 -3.38
C GLY A 650 2.19 28.28 -2.44
N ARG A 651 1.49 27.34 -1.80
CA ARG A 651 0.57 27.57 -0.67
C ARG A 651 0.67 26.39 0.30
N MET A 652 1.77 26.34 1.05
CA MET A 652 2.16 25.21 1.90
C MET A 652 1.11 24.82 2.94
N VAL A 653 0.41 25.79 3.54
CA VAL A 653 -0.67 25.53 4.51
C VAL A 653 -1.82 24.73 3.90
N ASN A 654 -2.01 24.83 2.57
CA ASN A 654 -3.04 24.09 1.83
C ASN A 654 -2.42 22.96 0.98
N GLY A 655 -1.16 22.63 1.23
CA GLY A 655 -0.43 21.55 0.57
C GLY A 655 -0.02 21.74 -0.88
N MET A 656 0.10 22.98 -1.36
CA MET A 656 0.74 23.28 -2.66
C MET A 656 2.22 23.65 -2.45
N PRO A 657 3.18 22.85 -2.92
CA PRO A 657 4.61 23.15 -2.83
C PRO A 657 5.04 24.40 -3.61
N SER A 658 6.19 24.97 -3.22
CA SER A 658 6.87 26.02 -3.99
C SER A 658 7.80 25.40 -5.03
N TYR A 659 7.75 25.91 -6.25
CA TYR A 659 8.64 25.55 -7.35
C TYR A 659 9.46 26.76 -7.82
N ALA A 660 9.99 27.54 -6.88
CA ALA A 660 10.79 28.75 -7.15
C ALA A 660 12.03 28.50 -8.03
N TRP A 661 12.46 27.25 -8.18
CA TRP A 661 13.57 26.83 -9.04
C TRP A 661 13.20 26.71 -10.53
N LEU A 662 11.91 26.69 -10.87
CA LEU A 662 11.48 26.73 -12.27
C LEU A 662 11.71 28.13 -12.84
N SER A 663 12.35 28.18 -14.01
CA SER A 663 12.49 29.41 -14.79
C SER A 663 11.13 29.90 -15.31
N ASP A 664 11.04 31.20 -15.62
CA ASP A 664 9.83 31.78 -16.24
C ASP A 664 9.45 31.06 -17.54
N GLU A 665 10.45 30.61 -18.28
CA GLU A 665 10.28 29.84 -19.52
C GLU A 665 9.65 28.47 -19.26
N GLN A 666 10.16 27.72 -18.28
CA GLN A 666 9.58 26.42 -17.90
C GLN A 666 8.15 26.56 -17.39
N ILE A 667 7.86 27.62 -16.61
CA ILE A 667 6.50 27.89 -16.13
C ILE A 667 5.57 28.23 -17.30
N ARG A 668 6.04 29.02 -18.27
CA ARG A 668 5.29 29.35 -19.50
C ARG A 668 4.98 28.10 -20.31
N GLN A 669 5.92 27.17 -20.43
CA GLN A 669 5.74 25.89 -21.09
C GLN A 669 4.72 25.00 -20.36
N LEU A 670 4.86 24.87 -19.03
CA LEU A 670 3.91 24.15 -18.19
C LEU A 670 2.49 24.75 -18.30
N HIS A 671 2.38 26.07 -18.32
CA HIS A 671 1.12 26.80 -18.54
C HIS A 671 0.52 26.51 -19.92
N ALA A 672 1.33 26.55 -20.99
CA ALA A 672 0.89 26.22 -22.33
C ALA A 672 0.32 24.80 -22.42
N TYR A 673 1.01 23.80 -21.85
CA TYR A 673 0.51 22.43 -21.78
C TYR A 673 -0.81 22.34 -21.01
N LEU A 674 -0.90 22.98 -19.84
CA LEU A 674 -2.14 23.01 -19.06
C LEU A 674 -3.32 23.60 -19.84
N ARG A 675 -3.09 24.71 -20.57
CA ARG A 675 -4.14 25.32 -21.40
C ARG A 675 -4.49 24.47 -22.62
N ALA A 676 -3.53 23.76 -23.21
CA ALA A 676 -3.81 22.77 -24.26
C ALA A 676 -4.74 21.67 -23.76
N ARG A 677 -4.45 21.08 -22.58
CA ARG A 677 -5.29 20.06 -21.94
C ARG A 677 -6.70 20.57 -21.60
N ALA A 678 -6.83 21.85 -21.24
CA ALA A 678 -8.13 22.48 -21.02
C ALA A 678 -8.95 22.60 -22.33
N ARG A 679 -8.31 23.00 -23.44
CA ARG A 679 -8.95 23.08 -24.77
C ARG A 679 -9.36 21.72 -25.31
N GLU A 680 -8.55 20.68 -25.09
CA GLU A 680 -8.90 19.29 -25.42
C GLU A 680 -10.15 18.84 -24.64
N ALA A 681 -10.23 19.13 -23.33
CA ALA A 681 -11.40 18.82 -22.52
C ALA A 681 -12.68 19.56 -22.99
N LEU A 682 -12.52 20.72 -23.63
CA LEU A 682 -13.63 21.50 -24.23
C LEU A 682 -13.95 21.10 -25.68
N GLY A 683 -13.19 20.19 -26.29
CA GLY A 683 -13.31 19.84 -27.72
C GLY A 683 -12.88 20.97 -28.67
N LYS A 684 -12.08 21.94 -28.19
CA LYS A 684 -11.54 23.06 -28.99
C LYS A 684 -10.17 22.75 -29.62
N ARG A 685 -9.52 21.68 -29.20
CA ARG A 685 -8.24 21.20 -29.72
C ARG A 685 -8.27 19.68 -29.76
N GLU A 686 -7.74 19.08 -30.82
CA GLU A 686 -7.53 17.64 -30.86
C GLU A 686 -6.46 17.23 -29.83
N PRO A 687 -6.55 16.01 -29.25
CA PRO A 687 -5.50 15.49 -28.40
C PRO A 687 -4.15 15.49 -29.11
N TYR A 688 -3.08 15.75 -28.37
CA TYR A 688 -1.72 15.64 -28.89
C TYR A 688 -1.46 14.22 -29.46
N ASP A 689 -1.03 14.14 -30.72
CA ASP A 689 -0.66 12.87 -31.38
C ASP A 689 0.85 12.61 -31.21
N PRO A 690 1.26 11.58 -30.44
CA PRO A 690 2.67 11.21 -30.26
C PRO A 690 3.39 10.88 -31.58
N ALA A 691 2.66 10.48 -32.63
CA ALA A 691 3.23 10.21 -33.95
C ALA A 691 3.78 11.49 -34.62
N ILE A 692 3.21 12.66 -34.31
CA ILE A 692 3.70 13.97 -34.78
C ILE A 692 5.07 14.28 -34.17
N ALA A 693 5.28 13.95 -32.89
CA ALA A 693 6.60 14.05 -32.23
C ALA A 693 7.63 13.12 -32.88
N LYS A 694 7.23 11.88 -33.18
CA LYS A 694 8.08 10.87 -33.83
C LYS A 694 8.49 11.29 -35.25
N GLN A 695 7.64 12.06 -35.93
CA GLN A 695 7.93 12.65 -37.24
C GLN A 695 8.88 13.86 -37.11
N GLN A 696 8.63 14.77 -36.17
CA GLN A 696 9.47 15.96 -35.92
C GLN A 696 10.87 15.61 -35.39
N ALA A 697 11.01 14.58 -34.55
CA ALA A 697 12.29 14.07 -34.06
C ALA A 697 13.11 13.41 -35.19
N LYS A 698 12.46 12.75 -36.16
CA LYS A 698 13.11 12.23 -37.37
C LYS A 698 13.54 13.34 -38.35
N GLU A 699 12.91 14.51 -38.27
CA GLU A 699 13.18 15.66 -39.14
C GLU A 699 14.24 16.64 -38.56
N GLY A 700 14.84 16.34 -37.41
CA GLY A 700 16.02 17.05 -36.88
C GLY A 700 15.74 18.18 -35.87
N GLY A 701 14.62 18.14 -35.14
CA GLY A 701 14.35 19.07 -34.03
C GLY A 701 15.31 18.92 -32.83
N PRO A 702 15.46 19.96 -31.99
CA PRO A 702 16.51 20.04 -30.97
C PRO A 702 16.40 18.93 -29.93
N SER A 703 17.49 18.19 -29.75
CA SER A 703 17.67 17.18 -28.72
C SER A 703 17.84 17.84 -27.34
N GLY A 704 16.74 18.12 -26.66
CA GLY A 704 16.76 18.44 -25.23
C GLY A 704 16.85 17.16 -24.42
N SER A 705 18.01 16.90 -23.80
CA SER A 705 18.15 15.88 -22.75
C SER A 705 17.37 16.32 -21.50
N LEU A 706 16.41 15.50 -21.07
CA LEU A 706 15.81 15.54 -19.73
C LEU A 706 16.61 14.64 -18.79
#